data_AF-A0A348UWG8-F1
#
_entry.id   AF-A0A348UWG8-F1
#
_cell.length_a   1.000
_cell.length_b   1.000
_cell.length_c   1.000
_cell.angle_alpha   90.00
_cell.angle_beta   90.00
_cell.angle_gamma   90.00
#
_symmetry.space_group_name_H-M   'P 1'
#
loop_
_entity.id
_entity.type
_entity.pdbx_description
1 polymer ?
#
loop_
_entity_poly.entity_id
_entity_poly.type
_entity_poly.pdbx_seq_one_letter_code
_entity_poly.pdbx_strand_id
1 'polypeptide(L)'
;MSKTGGVAGDLLSIRPVISPRANGAQKVATVRNSDSQIRYALNRLQHEFEKTASPRIVLEYSDNRAWVEASVMPQIRQACPRARLSLVPLSLTSGVHMGPGTWGMAFLPGELTPEDTDRGYCHENLFKRHYPFFQGESAMKVLLMSMPDVAPLVIHQNAVHFPNLGIASIGGNIHERHEVRIIDLIRKRRAIRAYLTKQLTRLAPDIVGLSAMSWQWDTCCRIIRLIKRVRPTAKIVVGGYHATLMTQEITKSPEGKLIDFIIQGEGETAFKRLVEALDGQDTFHDIPSLTYRDGDGFITNPMGELQDLSKLKPPIRDKRRLTWGYHVMNMKAEVLETSRGCTRTCNFCSMKHMYGRTFRTYPIDRVIADLDDIYYNKKTRLAFIVDDNLVLDTDRVIRLCDAIIQQGYRRLKLVVQADSLTMATNEGMIRKMAQAGFKSVFLGIENVSKTNLAVAGKGNIVEYSRKAVALCQKHGIMVIGGLIFGFPDDDETAIIENYRFLKEINADAAYCQILTPYPKTGMREQLMDQGLVTNALDLKKYNGLWANVKTRHLSADKLQYLFWYHRQTVLGWWDPSARAKGTGKLWTGIWTYMFKPLLQQQHARVLKKKGWEGIYKDVLKEQEEMNTFEGL
;
A
#
# COMPACT_ATOMS: atom_id res chain seq x y z
N MET A 1 -3.96 38.48 -14.38
CA MET A 1 -4.20 39.92 -14.13
C MET A 1 -5.04 40.06 -12.89
N SER A 2 -4.47 40.59 -11.81
CA SER A 2 -5.02 40.47 -10.45
C SER A 2 -5.88 41.66 -10.02
N LYS A 3 -6.91 41.40 -9.19
CA LYS A 3 -7.51 42.36 -8.25
C LYS A 3 -6.87 42.18 -6.86
N THR A 4 -5.56 42.38 -6.72
CA THR A 4 -4.95 42.37 -5.39
C THR A 4 -5.33 43.66 -4.65
N GLY A 5 -6.25 43.55 -3.70
CA GLY A 5 -6.47 44.53 -2.62
C GLY A 5 -5.28 44.51 -1.66
N GLY A 6 -4.13 45.01 -2.13
CA GLY A 6 -2.97 45.30 -1.31
C GLY A 6 -3.01 46.77 -0.92
N VAL A 7 -2.89 47.06 0.38
CA VAL A 7 -3.02 48.39 1.01
C VAL A 7 -2.15 49.49 0.34
N ALA A 8 -1.06 49.14 -0.34
CA ALA A 8 -0.22 50.08 -1.10
C ALA A 8 -0.64 50.31 -2.57
N GLY A 9 -1.38 49.38 -3.18
CA GLY A 9 -1.85 49.46 -4.57
C GLY A 9 -3.14 50.27 -4.73
N ASP A 10 -4.00 50.22 -3.72
CA ASP A 10 -5.23 51.02 -3.68
C ASP A 10 -4.95 52.52 -3.48
N LEU A 11 -3.83 52.86 -2.84
CA LEU A 11 -3.42 54.25 -2.61
C LEU A 11 -3.02 55.01 -3.89
N LEU A 12 -2.63 54.28 -4.96
CA LEU A 12 -2.13 54.86 -6.21
C LEU A 12 -2.96 54.47 -7.45
N SER A 13 -4.04 53.68 -7.30
CA SER A 13 -4.91 53.22 -8.41
C SER A 13 -4.12 52.57 -9.56
N ILE A 14 -3.17 51.70 -9.25
CA ILE A 14 -2.29 51.07 -10.24
C ILE A 14 -2.33 49.54 -10.10
N ARG A 15 -2.62 48.84 -11.21
CA ARG A 15 -2.71 47.38 -11.32
C ARG A 15 -1.62 46.78 -12.23
N PRO A 16 -0.86 45.77 -11.78
CA PRO A 16 0.14 45.12 -12.62
C PRO A 16 -0.50 44.15 -13.63
N VAL A 17 0.06 44.09 -14.83
CA VAL A 17 -0.17 43.02 -15.82
C VAL A 17 1.05 42.11 -15.78
N ILE A 18 0.82 40.82 -15.56
CA ILE A 18 1.87 39.82 -15.34
C ILE A 18 1.73 38.74 -16.42
N SER A 19 2.84 38.32 -17.00
CA SER A 19 2.93 37.24 -17.99
C SER A 19 3.87 36.15 -17.47
N PRO A 20 3.50 34.87 -17.57
CA PRO A 20 4.43 33.77 -17.31
C PRO A 20 5.54 33.72 -18.39
N ARG A 21 6.74 33.32 -17.99
CA ARG A 21 7.95 33.10 -18.79
C ARG A 21 8.65 31.81 -18.32
N ALA A 22 9.57 31.27 -19.12
CA ALA A 22 10.28 30.02 -18.80
C ALA A 22 11.06 30.04 -17.46
N ASN A 23 11.42 31.23 -16.96
CA ASN A 23 12.17 31.44 -15.71
C ASN A 23 11.32 32.03 -14.57
N GLY A 24 9.98 32.08 -14.70
CA GLY A 24 9.08 32.60 -13.67
C GLY A 24 8.00 33.53 -14.20
N ALA A 25 7.44 34.40 -13.35
CA ALA A 25 6.43 35.39 -13.74
C ALA A 25 7.07 36.78 -13.88
N GLN A 26 6.80 37.46 -15.00
CA GLN A 26 7.33 38.79 -15.27
C GLN A 26 6.20 39.81 -15.34
N LYS A 27 6.35 40.96 -14.67
CA LYS A 27 5.46 42.11 -14.86
C LYS A 27 5.74 42.72 -16.25
N VAL A 28 4.72 42.71 -17.11
CA VAL A 28 4.81 43.19 -18.50
C VAL A 28 4.17 44.55 -18.72
N ALA A 29 3.27 44.98 -17.83
CA ALA A 29 2.71 46.33 -17.86
C ALA A 29 2.15 46.76 -16.50
N THR A 30 1.74 48.02 -16.45
CA THR A 30 1.14 48.68 -15.29
C THR A 30 -0.01 49.54 -15.80
N VAL A 31 -1.23 49.35 -15.29
CA VAL A 31 -2.43 50.05 -15.79
C VAL A 31 -3.28 50.60 -14.66
N ARG A 32 -4.14 51.58 -14.93
CA ARG A 32 -4.87 52.31 -13.87
C ARG A 32 -6.17 51.64 -13.41
N ASN A 33 -6.81 50.84 -14.27
CA ASN A 33 -8.13 50.25 -14.00
C ASN A 33 -8.38 48.99 -14.84
N SER A 34 -9.52 48.31 -14.61
CA SER A 34 -9.91 47.09 -15.34
C SER A 34 -10.04 47.32 -16.84
N ASP A 35 -10.59 48.46 -17.28
CA ASP A 35 -10.78 48.74 -18.71
C ASP A 35 -9.44 48.91 -19.44
N SER A 36 -8.46 49.48 -18.75
CA SER A 36 -7.09 49.56 -19.24
C SER A 36 -6.40 48.19 -19.28
N GLN A 37 -6.77 47.24 -18.40
CA GLN A 37 -6.30 45.84 -18.49
C GLN A 37 -6.87 45.16 -19.74
N ILE A 38 -8.16 45.35 -20.02
CA ILE A 38 -8.83 44.76 -21.19
C ILE A 38 -8.24 45.36 -22.48
N ARG A 39 -8.09 46.69 -22.56
CA ARG A 39 -7.46 47.33 -23.72
C ARG A 39 -6.03 46.83 -23.97
N TYR A 40 -5.24 46.65 -22.92
CA TYR A 40 -3.90 46.07 -23.07
C TYR A 40 -3.95 44.64 -23.63
N ALA A 41 -4.90 43.82 -23.16
CA ALA A 41 -5.11 42.46 -23.64
C ALA A 41 -5.52 42.45 -25.12
N LEU A 42 -6.46 43.30 -25.53
CA LEU A 42 -6.93 43.44 -26.90
C LEU A 42 -5.83 43.93 -27.86
N ASN A 43 -5.05 44.93 -27.44
CA ASN A 43 -3.93 45.42 -28.25
C ASN A 43 -2.88 44.34 -28.47
N ARG A 44 -2.57 43.55 -27.43
CA ARG A 44 -1.65 42.42 -27.56
C ARG A 44 -2.20 41.35 -28.47
N LEU A 45 -3.50 41.05 -28.36
CA LEU A 45 -4.19 40.10 -29.23
C LEU A 45 -4.14 40.53 -30.71
N GLN A 46 -4.38 41.81 -31.01
CA GLN A 46 -4.29 42.35 -32.37
C GLN A 46 -2.87 42.43 -32.91
N HIS A 47 -1.87 42.57 -32.03
CA HIS A 47 -0.47 42.60 -32.44
C HIS A 47 0.08 41.20 -32.72
N GLU A 48 -0.31 40.21 -31.91
CA GLU A 48 0.10 38.80 -32.07
C GLU A 48 -0.71 38.09 -33.17
N PHE A 49 -1.96 38.51 -33.39
CA PHE A 49 -2.85 37.92 -34.38
C PHE A 49 -3.52 39.03 -35.20
N GLU A 50 -3.31 39.02 -36.52
CA GLU A 50 -4.03 39.91 -37.43
C GLU A 50 -5.56 39.66 -37.34
N LYS A 51 -6.37 40.65 -37.72
CA LYS A 51 -7.85 40.59 -37.63
C LYS A 51 -8.48 39.41 -38.39
N THR A 52 -7.72 38.76 -39.26
CA THR A 52 -8.14 37.67 -40.16
C THR A 52 -7.91 36.27 -39.57
N ALA A 53 -7.07 36.13 -38.54
CA ALA A 53 -6.76 34.85 -37.92
C ALA A 53 -7.96 34.26 -37.16
N SER A 54 -8.05 32.93 -37.05
CA SER A 54 -9.04 32.20 -36.24
C SER A 54 -8.40 31.62 -34.96
N PRO A 55 -7.81 32.42 -34.06
CA PRO A 55 -7.07 31.91 -32.92
C PRO A 55 -8.00 31.22 -31.91
N ARG A 56 -7.46 30.24 -31.18
CA ARG A 56 -8.12 29.74 -29.97
C ARG A 56 -7.59 30.55 -28.78
N ILE A 57 -8.50 31.18 -28.05
CA ILE A 57 -8.19 32.02 -26.90
C ILE A 57 -8.79 31.40 -25.65
N VAL A 58 -7.96 31.21 -24.64
CA VAL A 58 -8.37 30.75 -23.32
C VAL A 58 -8.42 31.94 -22.38
N LEU A 59 -9.58 32.18 -21.78
CA LEU A 59 -9.77 33.16 -20.72
C LEU A 59 -9.82 32.44 -19.38
N GLU A 60 -9.01 32.91 -18.45
CA GLU A 60 -8.92 32.33 -17.12
C GLU A 60 -9.56 33.27 -16.08
N TYR A 61 -10.22 32.74 -15.06
CA TYR A 61 -10.84 33.53 -13.97
C TYR A 61 -10.56 32.92 -12.60
N SER A 62 -10.56 33.73 -11.54
CA SER A 62 -10.41 33.21 -10.17
C SER A 62 -11.79 32.98 -9.55
N ASP A 63 -12.33 33.97 -8.85
CA ASP A 63 -13.67 33.99 -8.27
C ASP A 63 -14.64 34.94 -9.02
N ASN A 64 -14.18 35.54 -10.13
CA ASN A 64 -14.87 36.60 -10.86
C ASN A 64 -15.43 36.16 -12.23
N ARG A 65 -15.84 34.89 -12.37
CA ARG A 65 -16.35 34.31 -13.63
C ARG A 65 -17.39 35.20 -14.34
N ALA A 66 -18.44 35.58 -13.61
CA ALA A 66 -19.56 36.37 -14.15
C ALA A 66 -19.09 37.70 -14.73
N TRP A 67 -18.08 38.33 -14.11
CA TRP A 67 -17.51 39.58 -14.61
C TRP A 67 -16.68 39.36 -15.89
N VAL A 68 -15.88 38.29 -15.97
CA VAL A 68 -15.10 37.98 -17.19
C VAL A 68 -16.03 37.69 -18.37
N GLU A 69 -17.10 36.94 -18.11
CA GLU A 69 -18.11 36.59 -19.11
C GLU A 69 -18.91 37.81 -19.59
N ALA A 70 -19.32 38.69 -18.68
CA ALA A 70 -20.12 39.87 -19.02
C ALA A 70 -19.28 41.05 -19.58
N SER A 71 -18.03 41.21 -19.15
CA SER A 71 -17.24 42.42 -19.45
C SER A 71 -16.05 42.19 -20.38
N VAL A 72 -15.43 41.01 -20.37
CA VAL A 72 -14.19 40.74 -21.15
C VAL A 72 -14.50 40.01 -22.44
N MET A 73 -15.30 38.94 -22.39
CA MET A 73 -15.62 38.11 -23.56
C MET A 73 -16.26 38.89 -24.72
N PRO A 74 -17.24 39.79 -24.51
CA PRO A 74 -17.87 40.52 -25.60
C PRO A 74 -16.86 41.40 -26.36
N GLN A 75 -15.94 42.03 -25.64
CA GLN A 75 -14.92 42.90 -26.23
C GLN A 75 -13.92 42.11 -27.08
N ILE A 76 -13.57 40.90 -26.67
CA ILE A 76 -12.70 40.01 -27.46
C ILE A 76 -13.43 39.52 -28.71
N ARG A 77 -14.71 39.11 -28.59
CA ARG A 77 -15.51 38.71 -29.76
C ARG A 77 -15.67 39.85 -30.76
N GLN A 78 -15.82 41.08 -30.29
CA GLN A 78 -15.88 42.25 -31.17
C GLN A 78 -14.54 42.51 -31.87
N ALA A 79 -13.42 42.40 -31.15
CA ALA A 79 -12.09 42.64 -31.69
C ALA A 79 -11.60 41.51 -32.62
N CYS A 80 -12.00 40.27 -32.37
CA CYS A 80 -11.63 39.09 -33.14
C CYS A 80 -12.85 38.15 -33.30
N PRO A 81 -13.74 38.43 -34.27
CA PRO A 81 -15.02 37.70 -34.44
C PRO A 81 -14.85 36.20 -34.74
N ARG A 82 -13.71 35.80 -35.30
CA ARG A 82 -13.40 34.40 -35.64
C ARG A 82 -12.74 33.63 -34.50
N ALA A 83 -12.39 34.28 -33.40
CA ALA A 83 -11.73 33.59 -32.30
C ALA A 83 -12.66 32.60 -31.60
N ARG A 84 -12.14 31.40 -31.32
CA ARG A 84 -12.84 30.42 -30.47
C ARG A 84 -12.43 30.67 -29.02
N LEU A 85 -13.40 31.10 -28.19
CA LEU A 85 -13.17 31.42 -26.78
C LEU A 85 -13.52 30.24 -25.87
N SER A 86 -12.63 29.94 -24.93
CA SER A 86 -12.88 29.04 -23.79
C SER A 86 -12.71 29.81 -22.49
N LEU A 87 -13.61 29.62 -21.52
CA LEU A 87 -13.54 30.25 -20.20
C LEU A 87 -13.28 29.20 -19.11
N VAL A 88 -12.20 29.36 -18.34
CA VAL A 88 -11.74 28.37 -17.34
C VAL A 88 -11.29 28.98 -16.02
N PRO A 89 -11.40 28.24 -14.90
CA PRO A 89 -10.80 28.70 -13.65
C PRO A 89 -9.27 28.74 -13.74
N LEU A 90 -8.65 29.73 -13.11
CA LEU A 90 -7.22 29.84 -12.90
C LEU A 90 -6.72 28.63 -12.09
N SER A 91 -5.56 28.09 -12.48
CA SER A 91 -4.96 26.95 -11.77
C SER A 91 -4.78 27.25 -10.27
N LEU A 92 -4.92 26.25 -9.40
CA LEU A 92 -4.80 26.43 -7.95
C LEU A 92 -3.45 27.02 -7.53
N THR A 93 -2.36 26.68 -8.21
CA THR A 93 -1.04 27.26 -7.97
C THR A 93 -0.97 28.73 -8.39
N SER A 94 -1.50 29.07 -9.57
CA SER A 94 -1.54 30.47 -10.06
C SER A 94 -2.54 31.34 -9.30
N GLY A 95 -3.67 30.78 -8.87
CA GLY A 95 -4.73 31.47 -8.13
C GLY A 95 -4.30 31.88 -6.73
N VAL A 96 -3.54 31.02 -6.02
CA VAL A 96 -2.97 31.34 -4.71
C VAL A 96 -1.95 32.49 -4.78
N HIS A 97 -1.18 32.58 -5.88
CA HIS A 97 -0.20 33.66 -6.06
C HIS A 97 -0.80 34.98 -6.57
N MET A 98 -1.93 34.94 -7.28
CA MET A 98 -2.52 36.14 -7.88
C MET A 98 -3.69 36.74 -7.10
N GLY A 99 -4.34 36.00 -6.20
CA GLY A 99 -5.41 36.50 -5.35
C GLY A 99 -6.79 36.60 -6.03
N PRO A 100 -7.83 36.90 -5.25
CA PRO A 100 -9.22 36.99 -5.73
C PRO A 100 -9.40 38.09 -6.79
N GLY A 101 -10.38 37.92 -7.66
CA GLY A 101 -10.75 38.83 -8.74
C GLY A 101 -9.77 38.90 -9.91
N THR A 102 -8.83 37.96 -9.97
CA THR A 102 -7.85 37.80 -11.05
C THR A 102 -8.47 37.16 -12.30
N TRP A 103 -8.10 37.63 -13.49
CA TRP A 103 -8.38 36.97 -14.78
C TRP A 103 -7.13 36.88 -15.68
N GLY A 104 -7.08 35.92 -16.60
CA GLY A 104 -5.94 35.68 -17.51
C GLY A 104 -6.38 35.47 -18.96
N MET A 105 -5.44 35.57 -19.89
CA MET A 105 -5.68 35.29 -21.30
C MET A 105 -4.46 34.59 -21.90
N ALA A 106 -4.67 33.43 -22.50
CA ALA A 106 -3.65 32.66 -23.19
C ALA A 106 -4.08 32.40 -24.64
N PHE A 107 -3.09 32.39 -25.53
CA PHE A 107 -3.31 32.20 -26.96
C PHE A 107 -2.73 30.88 -27.41
N LEU A 108 -3.46 30.18 -28.28
CA LEU A 108 -2.96 29.05 -29.02
C LEU A 108 -2.88 29.47 -30.49
N PRO A 109 -1.70 29.49 -31.12
CA PRO A 109 -1.60 29.76 -32.55
C PRO A 109 -2.37 28.67 -33.33
N GLY A 110 -3.19 29.09 -34.30
CA GLY A 110 -3.69 28.25 -35.39
C GLY A 110 -3.15 28.84 -36.71
N GLU A 111 -2.94 28.11 -37.80
CA GLU A 111 -3.55 26.87 -38.31
C GLU A 111 -2.51 25.74 -38.55
N LEU A 112 -2.97 24.48 -38.55
CA LEU A 112 -2.18 23.30 -38.93
C LEU A 112 -2.18 23.17 -40.47
N THR A 113 -1.10 22.64 -41.06
CA THR A 113 -0.96 22.54 -42.53
C THR A 113 -1.93 21.48 -43.09
N PRO A 114 -2.25 21.51 -44.40
CA PRO A 114 -3.11 20.50 -45.04
C PRO A 114 -2.62 19.04 -44.87
N GLU A 115 -1.32 18.86 -44.59
CA GLU A 115 -0.72 17.54 -44.32
C GLU A 115 -1.17 16.96 -42.95
N ASP A 116 -1.60 17.82 -42.02
CA ASP A 116 -2.15 17.41 -40.71
C ASP A 116 -3.64 17.04 -40.78
N THR A 117 -4.34 17.36 -41.87
CA THR A 117 -5.75 16.99 -42.09
C THR A 117 -5.94 15.58 -42.69
N ASP A 118 -4.94 15.06 -43.41
CA ASP A 118 -5.03 13.78 -44.12
C ASP A 118 -4.59 12.57 -43.31
N ARG A 119 -3.90 12.79 -42.19
CA ARG A 119 -3.71 11.78 -41.15
C ARG A 119 -4.75 12.06 -40.09
N GLY A 120 -5.68 11.13 -39.86
CA GLY A 120 -6.73 11.18 -38.83
C GLY A 120 -6.24 11.28 -37.37
N TYR A 121 -5.20 12.05 -37.10
CA TYR A 121 -4.83 12.58 -35.80
C TYR A 121 -5.88 13.61 -35.40
N CYS A 122 -7.01 13.09 -34.91
CA CYS A 122 -8.07 13.86 -34.30
C CYS A 122 -7.46 14.92 -33.36
N HIS A 123 -7.64 16.21 -33.66
CA HIS A 123 -7.08 17.34 -32.91
C HIS A 123 -7.50 17.34 -31.43
N GLU A 124 -8.51 16.55 -31.06
CA GLU A 124 -8.78 16.19 -29.67
C GLU A 124 -7.57 15.56 -28.98
N ASN A 125 -6.83 14.64 -29.63
CA ASN A 125 -5.72 13.93 -29.00
C ASN A 125 -4.54 14.85 -28.70
N LEU A 126 -4.22 15.82 -29.56
CA LEU A 126 -3.17 16.81 -29.32
C LEU A 126 -3.57 17.81 -28.22
N PHE A 127 -4.84 18.24 -28.20
CA PHE A 127 -5.37 19.10 -27.15
C PHE A 127 -5.44 18.38 -25.79
N LYS A 128 -5.87 17.11 -25.78
CA LYS A 128 -5.89 16.20 -24.62
C LYS A 128 -4.48 15.88 -24.09
N ARG A 129 -3.47 15.84 -24.97
CA ARG A 129 -2.06 15.56 -24.62
C ARG A 129 -1.32 16.77 -24.03
N HIS A 130 -1.67 18.00 -24.43
CA HIS A 130 -1.01 19.22 -23.95
C HIS A 130 -1.80 20.01 -22.88
N TYR A 131 -3.13 19.85 -22.81
CA TYR A 131 -4.00 20.57 -21.87
C TYR A 131 -4.99 19.63 -21.14
N PRO A 132 -4.50 18.68 -20.32
CA PRO A 132 -5.31 17.63 -19.70
C PRO A 132 -6.38 18.11 -18.69
N PHE A 133 -6.37 19.40 -18.34
CA PHE A 133 -7.35 20.01 -17.41
C PHE A 133 -8.70 20.37 -18.05
N PHE A 134 -8.85 20.21 -19.37
CA PHE A 134 -10.04 20.63 -20.13
C PHE A 134 -11.07 19.52 -20.39
N GLN A 135 -10.97 18.35 -19.74
CA GLN A 135 -12.07 17.38 -19.78
C GLN A 135 -13.16 17.83 -18.81
N GLY A 136 -14.26 18.35 -19.36
CA GLY A 136 -15.53 18.47 -18.66
C GLY A 136 -16.22 17.12 -18.56
N GLU A 137 -15.62 16.16 -17.85
CA GLU A 137 -16.27 15.03 -17.18
C GLU A 137 -15.51 14.87 -15.85
N SER A 138 -16.22 14.86 -14.73
CA SER A 138 -15.62 15.07 -13.41
C SER A 138 -14.50 14.07 -13.12
N ALA A 139 -13.33 14.57 -12.73
CA ALA A 139 -12.26 13.76 -12.13
C ALA A 139 -12.83 12.69 -11.18
N MET A 140 -12.71 11.41 -11.57
CA MET A 140 -13.18 10.31 -10.72
C MET A 140 -12.59 10.41 -9.31
N LYS A 141 -13.44 10.28 -8.30
CA LYS A 141 -13.05 10.22 -6.90
C LYS A 141 -12.85 8.78 -6.48
N VAL A 142 -11.60 8.40 -6.36
CA VAL A 142 -11.14 7.06 -5.99
C VAL A 142 -10.86 7.00 -4.50
N LEU A 143 -11.55 6.10 -3.80
CA LEU A 143 -11.24 5.76 -2.42
C LEU A 143 -10.68 4.34 -2.33
N LEU A 144 -9.44 4.19 -1.87
CA LEU A 144 -8.82 2.88 -1.64
C LEU A 144 -8.76 2.57 -0.14
N MET A 145 -9.07 1.33 0.22
CA MET A 145 -9.24 0.93 1.62
C MET A 145 -8.55 -0.40 1.94
N SER A 146 -7.86 -0.43 3.08
CA SER A 146 -7.40 -1.68 3.72
C SER A 146 -8.35 -2.12 4.83
N MET A 147 -8.33 -3.41 5.12
CA MET A 147 -9.17 -4.02 6.16
C MET A 147 -8.71 -3.64 7.57
N PRO A 148 -9.64 -3.52 8.53
CA PRO A 148 -9.33 -3.17 9.91
C PRO A 148 -8.68 -4.31 10.69
N ASP A 149 -8.83 -5.55 10.24
CA ASP A 149 -8.45 -6.78 10.92
C ASP A 149 -6.94 -6.86 11.19
N VAL A 150 -6.57 -7.48 12.32
CA VAL A 150 -5.17 -7.71 12.70
C VAL A 150 -4.95 -9.13 13.18
N ALA A 151 -3.69 -9.57 13.07
CA ALA A 151 -3.16 -10.71 13.80
C ALA A 151 -1.99 -10.19 14.67
N PRO A 152 -1.89 -10.56 15.95
CA PRO A 152 -0.76 -10.18 16.79
C PRO A 152 0.51 -10.87 16.29
N LEU A 153 1.39 -10.11 15.63
CA LEU A 153 2.61 -10.66 15.05
C LEU A 153 3.67 -11.03 16.10
N VAL A 154 3.77 -10.30 17.22
CA VAL A 154 4.86 -10.53 18.20
C VAL A 154 4.39 -10.47 19.65
N ILE A 155 3.76 -9.36 20.05
CA ILE A 155 3.41 -9.09 21.46
C ILE A 155 1.93 -8.78 21.61
N HIS A 156 1.44 -7.79 20.87
CA HIS A 156 0.07 -7.30 20.97
C HIS A 156 -0.36 -6.66 19.64
N GLN A 157 -1.65 -6.64 19.35
CA GLN A 157 -2.22 -6.08 18.13
C GLN A 157 -1.91 -4.58 17.89
N ASN A 158 -1.51 -3.86 18.93
CA ASN A 158 -1.14 -2.44 18.87
C ASN A 158 0.37 -2.21 18.80
N ALA A 159 1.19 -3.25 18.79
CA ALA A 159 2.65 -3.10 18.83
C ALA A 159 3.24 -2.75 17.46
N VAL A 160 2.61 -3.21 16.37
CA VAL A 160 3.14 -3.07 15.01
C VAL A 160 2.00 -2.73 14.07
N HIS A 161 2.04 -1.55 13.47
CA HIS A 161 1.11 -1.10 12.42
C HIS A 161 1.92 -0.54 11.24
N PHE A 162 1.96 -1.29 10.14
CA PHE A 162 2.52 -0.83 8.88
C PHE A 162 1.41 -0.27 7.98
N PRO A 163 1.72 0.72 7.12
CA PRO A 163 0.78 1.11 6.06
C PRO A 163 0.61 0.00 5.04
N ASN A 164 -0.55 -0.06 4.41
CA ASN A 164 -0.79 -0.97 3.29
C ASN A 164 -0.11 -0.45 2.02
N LEU A 165 0.98 -1.11 1.60
CA LEU A 165 1.74 -0.72 0.41
C LEU A 165 0.98 -0.97 -0.89
N GLY A 166 0.24 -2.08 -1.00
CA GLY A 166 -0.43 -2.46 -2.25
C GLY A 166 -1.41 -1.39 -2.74
N ILE A 167 -2.31 -0.93 -1.86
CA ILE A 167 -3.25 0.16 -2.22
C ILE A 167 -2.54 1.51 -2.40
N ALA A 168 -1.40 1.73 -1.73
CA ALA A 168 -0.58 2.91 -1.93
C ALA A 168 0.11 2.92 -3.30
N SER A 169 0.57 1.76 -3.76
CA SER A 169 1.13 1.55 -5.09
C SER A 169 0.07 1.76 -6.17
N ILE A 170 -1.10 1.13 -6.02
CA ILE A 170 -2.25 1.35 -6.93
C ILE A 170 -2.58 2.83 -7.01
N GLY A 171 -2.74 3.50 -5.87
CA GLY A 171 -3.07 4.93 -5.83
C GLY A 171 -2.01 5.85 -6.46
N GLY A 172 -0.73 5.46 -6.46
CA GLY A 172 0.36 6.21 -7.10
C GLY A 172 0.45 6.03 -8.62
N ASN A 173 -0.19 5.00 -9.15
CA ASN A 173 -0.19 4.69 -10.59
C ASN A 173 -1.47 5.11 -11.30
N ILE A 174 -2.46 5.66 -10.59
CA ILE A 174 -3.65 6.29 -11.19
C ILE A 174 -3.26 7.64 -11.80
N HIS A 175 -3.86 7.99 -12.94
CA HIS A 175 -3.61 9.27 -13.61
C HIS A 175 -3.92 10.46 -12.68
N GLU A 176 -3.07 11.48 -12.68
CA GLU A 176 -3.12 12.60 -11.73
C GLU A 176 -4.38 13.47 -11.84
N ARG A 177 -5.12 13.32 -12.95
CA ARG A 177 -6.42 13.94 -13.15
C ARG A 177 -7.46 13.48 -12.13
N HIS A 178 -7.34 12.26 -11.58
CA HIS A 178 -8.32 11.68 -10.67
C HIS A 178 -7.97 11.99 -9.21
N GLU A 179 -8.99 12.15 -8.37
CA GLU A 179 -8.77 12.36 -6.94
C GLU A 179 -8.63 11.01 -6.22
N VAL A 180 -7.43 10.70 -5.76
CA VAL A 180 -7.16 9.47 -4.99
C VAL A 180 -7.03 9.76 -3.50
N ARG A 181 -7.76 9.00 -2.68
CA ARG A 181 -7.65 8.98 -1.22
C ARG A 181 -7.45 7.55 -0.73
N ILE A 182 -6.62 7.40 0.31
CA ILE A 182 -6.42 6.12 1.01
C ILE A 182 -6.93 6.23 2.44
N ILE A 183 -7.73 5.26 2.85
CA ILE A 183 -8.11 5.03 4.25
C ILE A 183 -7.57 3.67 4.69
N ASP A 184 -6.79 3.68 5.76
CA ASP A 184 -6.44 2.46 6.46
C ASP A 184 -7.34 2.29 7.70
N LEU A 185 -8.12 1.21 7.75
CA LEU A 185 -9.11 1.03 8.81
C LEU A 185 -8.53 0.54 10.13
N ILE A 186 -7.27 0.07 10.14
CA ILE A 186 -6.63 -0.48 11.33
C ILE A 186 -6.58 0.52 12.51
N ARG A 187 -6.55 1.83 12.21
CA ARG A 187 -6.54 2.89 13.24
C ARG A 187 -7.91 3.36 13.68
N LYS A 188 -8.98 2.88 13.03
CA LYS A 188 -10.38 3.28 13.30
C LYS A 188 -11.25 2.11 13.72
N ARG A 189 -10.65 0.98 14.11
CA ARG A 189 -11.30 -0.28 14.53
C ARG A 189 -12.46 -0.12 15.51
N ARG A 190 -12.36 0.80 16.47
CA ARG A 190 -13.39 1.02 17.50
C ARG A 190 -14.60 1.83 17.02
N ALA A 191 -14.52 2.45 15.85
CA ALA A 191 -15.56 3.36 15.35
C ALA A 191 -15.69 3.28 13.82
N ILE A 192 -15.54 2.07 13.25
CA ILE A 192 -15.46 1.88 11.79
C ILE A 192 -16.71 2.44 11.12
N ARG A 193 -17.91 2.06 11.59
CA ARG A 193 -19.18 2.52 11.01
C ARG A 193 -19.26 4.04 10.98
N ALA A 194 -19.13 4.70 12.15
CA ALA A 194 -19.23 6.15 12.26
C ALA A 194 -18.17 6.87 11.41
N TYR A 195 -16.92 6.40 11.43
CA TYR A 195 -15.83 6.97 10.66
C TYR A 195 -16.05 6.82 9.16
N LEU A 196 -16.43 5.62 8.70
CA LEU A 196 -16.66 5.35 7.29
C LEU A 196 -17.87 6.09 6.75
N THR A 197 -19.00 6.10 7.47
CA THR A 197 -20.16 6.90 7.06
C THR A 197 -19.75 8.36 6.86
N LYS A 198 -19.02 8.95 7.82
CA LYS A 198 -18.51 10.33 7.70
C LYS A 198 -17.60 10.52 6.48
N GLN A 199 -16.67 9.61 6.23
CA GLN A 199 -15.75 9.75 5.08
C GLN A 199 -16.46 9.55 3.74
N LEU A 200 -17.35 8.56 3.63
CA LEU A 200 -18.11 8.27 2.43
C LEU A 200 -19.05 9.43 2.07
N THR A 201 -19.75 10.02 3.05
CA THR A 201 -20.59 11.20 2.82
C THR A 201 -19.77 12.42 2.39
N ARG A 202 -18.62 12.65 3.04
CA ARG A 202 -17.80 13.85 2.77
C ARG A 202 -17.03 13.76 1.46
N LEU A 203 -16.42 12.61 1.18
CA LEU A 203 -15.62 12.40 -0.02
C LEU A 203 -16.53 12.13 -1.22
N ALA A 204 -17.69 11.51 -1.00
CA ALA A 204 -18.62 11.07 -2.03
C ALA A 204 -17.89 10.35 -3.19
N PRO A 205 -17.16 9.24 -2.90
CA PRO A 205 -16.37 8.57 -3.92
C PRO A 205 -17.27 7.96 -5.00
N ASP A 206 -16.76 7.96 -6.23
CA ASP A 206 -17.39 7.31 -7.38
C ASP A 206 -17.01 5.84 -7.43
N ILE A 207 -15.79 5.52 -7.00
CA ILE A 207 -15.25 4.16 -6.93
C ILE A 207 -14.57 3.91 -5.58
N VAL A 208 -14.84 2.74 -5.00
CA VAL A 208 -14.22 2.28 -3.77
C VAL A 208 -13.50 0.96 -4.03
N GLY A 209 -12.16 0.98 -3.93
CA GLY A 209 -11.30 -0.19 -4.03
C GLY A 209 -10.98 -0.78 -2.66
N LEU A 210 -11.27 -2.07 -2.46
CA LEU A 210 -10.99 -2.79 -1.22
C LEU A 210 -9.96 -3.89 -1.46
N SER A 211 -8.92 -3.93 -0.63
CA SER A 211 -7.94 -5.01 -0.63
C SER A 211 -8.10 -5.87 0.61
N ALA A 212 -8.23 -7.19 0.43
CA ALA A 212 -8.43 -8.14 1.52
C ALA A 212 -7.61 -9.43 1.36
N MET A 213 -7.08 -9.92 2.48
CA MET A 213 -6.63 -11.30 2.63
C MET A 213 -7.82 -12.22 2.89
N SER A 214 -7.66 -13.53 2.70
CA SER A 214 -8.78 -14.48 2.86
C SER A 214 -9.45 -14.46 4.21
N TRP A 215 -8.68 -14.29 5.29
CA TRP A 215 -9.24 -14.20 6.65
C TRP A 215 -9.93 -12.87 6.96
N GLN A 216 -9.78 -11.88 6.10
CA GLN A 216 -10.41 -10.56 6.22
C GLN A 216 -11.66 -10.44 5.34
N TRP A 217 -12.00 -11.47 4.55
CA TRP A 217 -13.05 -11.40 3.55
C TRP A 217 -14.44 -11.16 4.14
N ASP A 218 -14.75 -11.79 5.28
CA ASP A 218 -16.02 -11.56 6.01
C ASP A 218 -16.17 -10.09 6.41
N THR A 219 -15.12 -9.50 6.99
CA THR A 219 -15.09 -8.08 7.34
C THR A 219 -15.21 -7.19 6.08
N CYS A 220 -14.54 -7.55 4.98
CA CYS A 220 -14.66 -6.86 3.71
C CYS A 220 -16.11 -6.84 3.21
N CYS A 221 -16.81 -7.98 3.27
CA CYS A 221 -18.21 -8.12 2.89
C CYS A 221 -19.13 -7.21 3.73
N ARG A 222 -18.92 -7.13 5.04
CA ARG A 222 -19.66 -6.22 5.93
C ARG A 222 -19.39 -4.75 5.59
N ILE A 223 -18.15 -4.40 5.28
CA ILE A 223 -17.79 -3.05 4.83
C ILE A 223 -18.45 -2.71 3.48
N ILE A 224 -18.47 -3.63 2.51
CA ILE A 224 -19.14 -3.44 1.22
C ILE A 224 -20.63 -3.15 1.42
N ARG A 225 -21.31 -3.89 2.30
CA ARG A 225 -22.72 -3.63 2.65
C ARG A 225 -22.90 -2.24 3.24
N LEU A 226 -22.03 -1.82 4.15
CA LEU A 226 -22.07 -0.47 4.71
C LEU A 226 -21.86 0.60 3.63
N ILE A 227 -20.89 0.41 2.73
CA ILE A 227 -20.63 1.34 1.63
C ILE A 227 -21.87 1.46 0.75
N LYS A 228 -22.46 0.36 0.29
CA LYS A 228 -23.67 0.39 -0.55
C LYS A 228 -24.88 0.98 0.17
N ARG A 229 -24.99 0.87 1.49
CA ARG A 229 -26.04 1.58 2.27
C ARG A 229 -25.85 3.09 2.30
N VAL A 230 -24.61 3.56 2.46
CA VAL A 230 -24.31 5.01 2.59
C VAL A 230 -24.18 5.69 1.23
N ARG A 231 -23.61 4.99 0.24
CA ARG A 231 -23.34 5.46 -1.12
C ARG A 231 -23.71 4.37 -2.14
N PRO A 232 -25.01 4.14 -2.41
CA PRO A 232 -25.47 3.07 -3.31
C PRO A 232 -24.86 3.14 -4.72
N THR A 233 -24.57 4.35 -5.20
CA THR A 233 -24.02 4.60 -6.54
C THR A 233 -22.52 4.32 -6.65
N ALA A 234 -21.79 4.17 -5.54
CA ALA A 234 -20.35 3.92 -5.59
C ALA A 234 -20.06 2.56 -6.22
N LYS A 235 -19.17 2.53 -7.20
CA LYS A 235 -18.66 1.31 -7.81
C LYS A 235 -17.71 0.61 -6.86
N ILE A 236 -17.93 -0.68 -6.63
CA ILE A 236 -17.12 -1.49 -5.72
C ILE A 236 -16.12 -2.32 -6.52
N VAL A 237 -14.85 -2.16 -6.20
CA VAL A 237 -13.76 -2.99 -6.72
C VAL A 237 -13.16 -3.78 -5.57
N VAL A 238 -13.01 -5.09 -5.73
CA VAL A 238 -12.25 -5.91 -4.79
C VAL A 238 -10.97 -6.45 -5.45
N GLY A 239 -9.87 -6.47 -4.69
CA GLY A 239 -8.57 -6.93 -5.17
C GLY A 239 -7.70 -7.50 -4.05
N GLY A 240 -6.46 -7.86 -4.39
CA GLY A 240 -5.52 -8.50 -3.47
C GLY A 240 -5.69 -10.02 -3.40
N TYR A 241 -5.08 -10.65 -2.39
CA TYR A 241 -4.92 -12.11 -2.35
C TYR A 241 -6.23 -12.89 -2.39
N HIS A 242 -7.25 -12.45 -1.65
CA HIS A 242 -8.51 -13.19 -1.67
C HIS A 242 -9.17 -13.12 -3.05
N ALA A 243 -9.23 -11.93 -3.64
CA ALA A 243 -9.75 -11.75 -5.00
C ALA A 243 -9.01 -12.61 -6.01
N THR A 244 -7.67 -12.63 -5.99
CA THR A 244 -6.87 -13.47 -6.90
C THR A 244 -7.14 -14.96 -6.75
N LEU A 245 -7.34 -15.45 -5.52
CA LEU A 245 -7.48 -16.89 -5.24
C LEU A 245 -8.92 -17.40 -5.38
N MET A 246 -9.90 -16.53 -5.19
CA MET A 246 -11.29 -16.90 -4.92
C MET A 246 -12.29 -16.19 -5.84
N THR A 247 -11.87 -15.70 -7.01
CA THR A 247 -12.75 -14.97 -7.95
C THR A 247 -14.07 -15.70 -8.21
N GLN A 248 -14.01 -17.01 -8.49
CA GLN A 248 -15.20 -17.81 -8.81
C GLN A 248 -16.14 -17.96 -7.62
N GLU A 249 -15.58 -18.08 -6.42
CA GLU A 249 -16.34 -18.15 -5.17
C GLU A 249 -16.96 -16.80 -4.84
N ILE A 250 -16.26 -15.69 -5.12
CA ILE A 250 -16.77 -14.33 -4.93
C ILE A 250 -17.95 -14.06 -5.88
N THR A 251 -17.82 -14.38 -7.16
CA THR A 251 -18.88 -14.11 -8.16
C THR A 251 -20.16 -14.89 -7.86
N LYS A 252 -20.05 -16.07 -7.26
CA LYS A 252 -21.18 -16.92 -6.84
C LYS A 252 -21.71 -16.59 -5.44
N SER A 253 -20.99 -15.80 -4.65
CA SER A 253 -21.40 -15.44 -3.29
C SER A 253 -22.58 -14.45 -3.29
N PRO A 254 -23.37 -14.39 -2.20
CA PRO A 254 -24.41 -13.37 -2.03
C PRO A 254 -23.87 -11.94 -2.16
N GLU A 255 -22.67 -11.68 -1.63
CA GLU A 255 -21.98 -10.40 -1.71
C GLU A 255 -21.46 -10.08 -3.10
N GLY A 256 -21.29 -11.10 -3.95
CA GLY A 256 -21.00 -10.96 -5.37
C GLY A 256 -21.92 -9.94 -6.02
N LYS A 257 -23.22 -9.90 -5.66
CA LYS A 257 -24.22 -8.94 -6.18
C LYS A 257 -23.93 -7.47 -5.85
N LEU A 258 -23.12 -7.20 -4.83
CA LEU A 258 -22.76 -5.85 -4.39
C LEU A 258 -21.42 -5.38 -4.98
N ILE A 259 -20.71 -6.24 -5.69
CA ILE A 259 -19.39 -5.98 -6.26
C ILE A 259 -19.56 -5.66 -7.75
N ASP A 260 -18.94 -4.58 -8.21
CA ASP A 260 -19.00 -4.18 -9.62
C ASP A 260 -17.80 -4.77 -10.40
N PHE A 261 -16.63 -4.84 -9.75
CA PHE A 261 -15.37 -5.28 -10.36
C PHE A 261 -14.52 -6.12 -9.40
N ILE A 262 -13.78 -7.08 -9.95
CA ILE A 262 -12.79 -7.89 -9.25
C ILE A 262 -11.49 -7.81 -10.06
N ILE A 263 -10.37 -7.48 -9.40
CA ILE A 263 -9.04 -7.46 -10.02
C ILE A 263 -8.19 -8.57 -9.44
N GLN A 264 -7.71 -9.45 -10.32
CA GLN A 264 -6.83 -10.56 -9.99
C GLN A 264 -5.36 -10.19 -10.23
N GLY A 265 -4.46 -10.74 -9.42
CA GLY A 265 -3.03 -10.51 -9.56
C GLY A 265 -2.60 -9.09 -9.15
N GLU A 266 -1.62 -8.56 -9.88
CA GLU A 266 -1.06 -7.22 -9.65
C GLU A 266 -1.97 -6.11 -10.20
N GLY A 267 -2.47 -5.27 -9.29
CA GLY A 267 -3.58 -4.36 -9.60
C GLY A 267 -3.21 -3.00 -10.18
N GLU A 268 -1.94 -2.58 -10.23
CA GLU A 268 -1.59 -1.20 -10.61
C GLU A 268 -2.10 -0.81 -12.00
N THR A 269 -1.74 -1.56 -13.04
CA THR A 269 -2.17 -1.26 -14.41
C THR A 269 -3.65 -1.55 -14.62
N ALA A 270 -4.16 -2.68 -14.11
CA ALA A 270 -5.57 -3.05 -14.29
C ALA A 270 -6.51 -2.06 -13.60
N PHE A 271 -6.19 -1.59 -12.40
CA PHE A 271 -7.01 -0.62 -11.69
C PHE A 271 -6.92 0.77 -12.33
N LYS A 272 -5.73 1.18 -12.79
CA LYS A 272 -5.57 2.43 -13.56
C LYS A 272 -6.47 2.40 -14.81
N ARG A 273 -6.37 1.35 -15.61
CA ARG A 273 -7.19 1.17 -16.83
C ARG A 273 -8.69 1.09 -16.52
N LEU A 274 -9.06 0.47 -15.39
CA LEU A 274 -10.46 0.44 -14.94
C LEU A 274 -11.01 1.85 -14.65
N VAL A 275 -10.22 2.69 -13.96
CA VAL A 275 -10.61 4.09 -13.72
C VAL A 275 -10.71 4.86 -15.03
N GLU A 276 -9.78 4.63 -15.96
CA GLU A 276 -9.79 5.24 -17.31
C GLU A 276 -10.99 4.78 -18.15
N ALA A 277 -11.38 3.50 -18.06
CA ALA A 277 -12.56 2.96 -18.75
C ALA A 277 -13.87 3.53 -18.18
N LEU A 278 -13.95 3.71 -16.85
CA LEU A 278 -15.09 4.38 -16.22
C LEU A 278 -15.19 5.87 -16.59
N ASP A 279 -14.10 6.46 -17.05
CA ASP A 279 -13.97 7.84 -17.53
C ASP A 279 -13.97 7.92 -19.09
N GLY A 280 -14.42 6.84 -19.75
CA GLY A 280 -14.61 6.77 -21.20
C GLY A 280 -13.34 6.73 -22.05
N GLN A 281 -12.17 6.51 -21.46
CA GLN A 281 -10.87 6.51 -22.16
C GLN A 281 -10.36 5.10 -22.51
N ASP A 282 -11.02 4.05 -22.05
CA ASP A 282 -10.65 2.64 -22.26
C ASP A 282 -11.91 1.76 -22.22
N THR A 283 -11.79 0.47 -22.51
CA THR A 283 -12.91 -0.49 -22.48
C THR A 283 -12.67 -1.60 -21.47
N PHE A 284 -13.72 -2.07 -20.79
CA PHE A 284 -13.55 -3.13 -19.77
C PHE A 284 -13.05 -4.45 -20.35
N HIS A 285 -13.48 -4.81 -21.57
CA HIS A 285 -13.13 -6.07 -22.23
C HIS A 285 -11.61 -6.21 -22.46
N ASP A 286 -10.92 -5.09 -22.67
CA ASP A 286 -9.50 -5.11 -23.01
C ASP A 286 -8.57 -5.05 -21.80
N ILE A 287 -9.11 -5.01 -20.57
CA ILE A 287 -8.34 -4.91 -19.33
C ILE A 287 -8.02 -6.32 -18.81
N PRO A 288 -6.77 -6.78 -18.88
CA PRO A 288 -6.41 -8.10 -18.38
C PRO A 288 -6.64 -8.23 -16.88
N SER A 289 -6.91 -9.45 -16.44
CA SER A 289 -7.18 -9.81 -15.03
C SER A 289 -8.40 -9.13 -14.40
N LEU A 290 -9.20 -8.39 -15.18
CA LEU A 290 -10.45 -7.78 -14.74
C LEU A 290 -11.59 -8.79 -14.87
N THR A 291 -12.39 -8.90 -13.81
CA THR A 291 -13.73 -9.47 -13.86
C THR A 291 -14.72 -8.36 -13.57
N TYR A 292 -15.70 -8.17 -14.44
CA TYR A 292 -16.65 -7.07 -14.35
C TYR A 292 -18.09 -7.56 -14.50
N ARG A 293 -19.02 -6.84 -13.90
CA ARG A 293 -20.45 -7.14 -13.99
C ARG A 293 -20.97 -6.84 -15.39
N ASP A 294 -21.73 -7.79 -15.93
CA ASP A 294 -22.52 -7.62 -17.16
C ASP A 294 -23.92 -8.21 -16.94
N GLY A 295 -24.93 -7.33 -16.89
CA GLY A 295 -26.27 -7.67 -16.40
C GLY A 295 -26.25 -8.31 -15.00
N ASP A 296 -26.89 -9.48 -14.89
CA ASP A 296 -26.93 -10.28 -13.66
C ASP A 296 -25.67 -11.13 -13.43
N GLY A 297 -24.81 -11.25 -14.45
CA GLY A 297 -23.62 -12.08 -14.45
C GLY A 297 -22.30 -11.32 -14.31
N PHE A 298 -21.21 -12.06 -14.52
CA PHE A 298 -19.84 -11.54 -14.58
C PHE A 298 -19.14 -12.05 -15.83
N ILE A 299 -18.37 -11.17 -16.47
CA ILE A 299 -17.41 -11.52 -17.51
C ILE A 299 -16.02 -11.49 -16.86
N THR A 300 -15.23 -12.54 -17.07
CA THR A 300 -13.84 -12.64 -16.60
C THR A 300 -12.89 -12.58 -17.78
N ASN A 301 -12.10 -11.52 -17.85
CA ASN A 301 -11.05 -11.41 -18.84
C ASN A 301 -9.88 -12.34 -18.48
N PRO A 302 -9.09 -12.77 -19.48
CA PRO A 302 -7.88 -13.56 -19.26
C PRO A 302 -6.90 -12.87 -18.29
N MET A 303 -6.15 -13.68 -17.55
CA MET A 303 -5.06 -13.16 -16.70
C MET A 303 -4.01 -12.46 -17.55
N GLY A 304 -3.65 -11.24 -17.15
CA GLY A 304 -2.57 -10.48 -17.78
C GLY A 304 -1.19 -10.97 -17.38
N GLU A 305 -0.19 -10.48 -18.11
CA GLU A 305 1.20 -10.62 -17.72
C GLU A 305 1.49 -9.90 -16.40
N LEU A 306 2.52 -10.37 -15.71
CA LEU A 306 3.03 -9.71 -14.52
C LEU A 306 3.59 -8.33 -14.87
N GLN A 307 3.38 -7.36 -13.98
CA GLN A 307 3.77 -5.96 -14.18
C GLN A 307 5.28 -5.82 -14.42
N ASP A 308 5.63 -4.90 -15.31
CA ASP A 308 7.00 -4.41 -15.43
C ASP A 308 7.25 -3.39 -14.31
N LEU A 309 8.02 -3.80 -13.29
CA LEU A 309 8.28 -2.99 -12.11
C LEU A 309 9.06 -1.70 -12.42
N SER A 310 9.74 -1.62 -13.57
CA SER A 310 10.43 -0.40 -13.98
C SER A 310 9.48 0.74 -14.38
N LYS A 311 8.24 0.40 -14.75
CA LYS A 311 7.22 1.37 -15.19
C LYS A 311 6.34 1.88 -14.05
N LEU A 312 6.42 1.27 -12.87
CA LEU A 312 5.57 1.60 -11.74
C LEU A 312 6.10 2.83 -10.99
N LYS A 313 5.23 3.82 -10.82
CA LYS A 313 5.50 5.02 -10.03
C LYS A 313 5.66 4.67 -8.54
N PRO A 314 6.35 5.54 -7.76
CA PRO A 314 6.38 5.41 -6.30
C PRO A 314 4.98 5.42 -5.65
N PRO A 315 4.80 4.72 -4.52
CA PRO A 315 3.51 4.65 -3.83
C PRO A 315 3.11 5.99 -3.22
N ILE A 316 1.81 6.30 -3.16
CA ILE A 316 1.35 7.51 -2.48
C ILE A 316 1.49 7.40 -0.96
N ARG A 317 2.17 8.37 -0.36
CA ARG A 317 2.37 8.48 1.09
C ARG A 317 1.70 9.70 1.71
N ASP A 318 1.71 10.81 1.00
CA ASP A 318 1.11 12.11 1.38
C ASP A 318 -0.43 12.10 1.37
N LYS A 319 -1.04 11.36 0.44
CA LYS A 319 -2.51 11.25 0.29
C LYS A 319 -3.18 10.23 1.21
N ARG A 320 -2.42 9.63 2.14
CA ARG A 320 -2.95 8.74 3.18
C ARG A 320 -3.71 9.58 4.21
N ARG A 321 -5.02 9.34 4.38
CA ARG A 321 -5.85 10.08 5.36
C ARG A 321 -5.46 9.79 6.82
N LEU A 322 -4.57 8.82 7.04
CA LEU A 322 -3.87 8.60 8.30
C LEU A 322 -2.44 9.12 8.16
N THR A 323 -2.23 10.36 8.59
CA THR A 323 -0.92 11.04 8.57
C THR A 323 -0.06 10.75 9.79
N TRP A 324 -0.58 10.02 10.79
CA TRP A 324 0.14 9.65 12.00
C TRP A 324 -0.30 8.29 12.53
N GLY A 325 0.66 7.46 12.97
CA GLY A 325 0.37 6.23 13.71
C GLY A 325 0.89 4.93 13.10
N TYR A 326 1.62 4.94 11.98
CA TYR A 326 2.38 3.76 11.55
C TYR A 326 3.66 3.63 12.37
N HIS A 327 3.85 2.47 12.98
CA HIS A 327 4.91 2.27 13.94
C HIS A 327 5.28 0.80 14.13
N VAL A 328 6.51 0.62 14.62
CA VAL A 328 6.96 -0.59 15.31
C VAL A 328 7.30 -0.14 16.72
N MET A 329 6.56 -0.63 17.71
CA MET A 329 6.61 -0.20 19.10
C MET A 329 6.43 1.32 19.23
N ASN A 330 7.46 2.06 19.62
CA ASN A 330 7.44 3.52 19.74
C ASN A 330 8.12 4.24 18.56
N MET A 331 8.58 3.52 17.54
CA MET A 331 9.26 4.08 16.38
C MET A 331 8.32 4.23 15.21
N LYS A 332 8.29 5.42 14.57
CA LYS A 332 7.62 5.60 13.28
C LYS A 332 8.19 4.61 12.27
N ALA A 333 7.30 3.99 11.49
CA ALA A 333 7.64 2.97 10.52
C ALA A 333 6.97 3.26 9.17
N GLU A 334 7.68 2.95 8.09
CA GLU A 334 7.15 2.92 6.74
C GLU A 334 7.45 1.58 6.08
N VAL A 335 6.88 1.38 4.89
CA VAL A 335 7.14 0.21 4.05
C VAL A 335 7.74 0.60 2.71
N LEU A 336 8.53 -0.32 2.18
CA LEU A 336 9.23 -0.23 0.90
C LEU A 336 9.14 -1.59 0.20
N GLU A 337 9.11 -1.60 -1.11
CA GLU A 337 9.25 -2.81 -1.93
C GLU A 337 10.41 -2.58 -2.91
N THR A 338 11.29 -3.58 -3.03
CA THR A 338 12.44 -3.57 -3.94
C THR A 338 12.37 -4.69 -4.97
N SER A 339 11.52 -5.68 -4.75
CA SER A 339 11.28 -6.82 -5.63
C SER A 339 9.93 -7.48 -5.35
N ARG A 340 9.43 -8.26 -6.32
CA ARG A 340 8.22 -9.08 -6.20
C ARG A 340 8.47 -10.51 -6.66
N GLY A 341 7.83 -11.45 -5.97
CA GLY A 341 7.89 -12.87 -6.30
C GLY A 341 9.00 -13.62 -5.59
N CYS A 342 8.90 -14.94 -5.65
CA CYS A 342 9.87 -15.86 -5.09
C CYS A 342 10.00 -17.07 -6.01
N THR A 343 11.23 -17.52 -6.28
CA THR A 343 11.51 -18.71 -7.10
C THR A 343 11.47 -20.01 -6.30
N ARG A 344 11.26 -19.95 -4.99
CA ARG A 344 11.16 -21.13 -4.11
C ARG A 344 9.87 -21.92 -4.37
N THR A 345 9.87 -23.19 -4.00
CA THR A 345 8.82 -24.16 -4.36
C THR A 345 7.93 -24.58 -3.19
N CYS A 346 7.88 -23.78 -2.12
CA CYS A 346 7.24 -24.13 -0.86
C CYS A 346 5.76 -24.44 -1.04
N ASN A 347 5.33 -25.65 -0.66
CA ASN A 347 4.00 -26.17 -0.98
C ASN A 347 2.85 -25.50 -0.18
N PHE A 348 3.18 -24.90 0.96
CA PHE A 348 2.22 -24.18 1.82
C PHE A 348 2.03 -22.71 1.43
N CYS A 349 2.87 -22.18 0.54
CA CYS A 349 2.93 -20.77 0.23
C CYS A 349 1.96 -20.40 -0.90
N SER A 350 1.09 -19.40 -0.68
CA SER A 350 0.13 -18.93 -1.68
C SER A 350 0.72 -17.97 -2.72
N MET A 351 1.99 -17.56 -2.57
CA MET A 351 2.62 -16.56 -3.43
C MET A 351 2.70 -16.96 -4.91
N LYS A 352 2.78 -18.27 -5.20
CA LYS A 352 2.79 -18.80 -6.57
C LYS A 352 1.56 -18.35 -7.37
N HIS A 353 0.41 -18.19 -6.71
CA HIS A 353 -0.82 -17.77 -7.39
C HIS A 353 -0.85 -16.27 -7.69
N MET A 354 -0.03 -15.47 -7.00
CA MET A 354 0.09 -14.03 -7.26
C MET A 354 1.18 -13.72 -8.30
N TYR A 355 2.34 -14.37 -8.19
CA TYR A 355 3.54 -14.00 -8.96
C TYR A 355 4.14 -15.15 -9.79
N GLY A 356 3.48 -16.30 -9.85
CA GLY A 356 4.07 -17.50 -10.43
C GLY A 356 5.36 -17.90 -9.68
N ARG A 357 6.35 -18.40 -10.41
CA ARG A 357 7.70 -18.66 -9.89
C ARG A 357 8.70 -17.66 -10.46
N THR A 358 8.42 -16.38 -10.25
CA THR A 358 9.25 -15.28 -10.78
C THR A 358 9.94 -14.54 -9.65
N PHE A 359 11.02 -13.83 -10.00
CA PHE A 359 11.65 -12.82 -9.15
C PHE A 359 11.92 -11.61 -10.04
N ARG A 360 11.19 -10.53 -9.80
CA ARG A 360 11.27 -9.28 -10.57
C ARG A 360 11.68 -8.17 -9.64
N THR A 361 12.46 -7.22 -10.13
CA THR A 361 13.05 -6.21 -9.26
C THR A 361 12.77 -4.80 -9.76
N TYR A 362 12.57 -3.87 -8.82
CA TYR A 362 12.55 -2.46 -9.15
C TYR A 362 13.97 -1.99 -9.50
N PRO A 363 14.10 -1.03 -10.43
CA PRO A 363 15.34 -0.28 -10.64
C PRO A 363 15.87 0.30 -9.32
N ILE A 364 17.19 0.20 -9.10
CA ILE A 364 17.81 0.61 -7.82
C ILE A 364 17.61 2.11 -7.58
N ASP A 365 17.75 2.94 -8.60
CA ASP A 365 17.49 4.39 -8.56
C ASP A 365 16.06 4.71 -8.10
N ARG A 366 15.05 3.98 -8.60
CA ARG A 366 13.68 4.08 -8.11
C ARG A 366 13.57 3.70 -6.63
N VAL A 367 14.23 2.62 -6.21
CA VAL A 367 14.25 2.19 -4.80
C VAL A 367 14.91 3.25 -3.90
N ILE A 368 16.00 3.87 -4.35
CA ILE A 368 16.66 4.96 -3.64
C ILE A 368 15.75 6.19 -3.55
N ALA A 369 15.08 6.59 -4.63
CA ALA A 369 14.12 7.69 -4.61
C ALA A 369 12.95 7.43 -3.62
N ASP A 370 12.51 6.17 -3.53
CA ASP A 370 11.48 5.75 -2.58
C ASP A 370 11.98 5.83 -1.11
N LEU A 371 13.24 5.44 -0.87
CA LEU A 371 13.91 5.62 0.42
C LEU A 371 14.13 7.09 0.78
N ASP A 372 14.47 7.94 -0.19
CA ASP A 372 14.61 9.38 0.00
C ASP A 372 13.30 10.02 0.47
N ASP A 373 12.17 9.66 -0.14
CA ASP A 373 10.86 10.12 0.33
C ASP A 373 10.60 9.69 1.78
N ILE A 374 10.85 8.43 2.11
CA ILE A 374 10.69 7.92 3.50
C ILE A 374 11.58 8.68 4.48
N TYR A 375 12.85 8.89 4.12
CA TYR A 375 13.86 9.44 5.00
C TYR A 375 13.75 10.96 5.17
N TYR A 376 13.66 11.71 4.07
CA TYR A 376 13.66 13.17 4.07
C TYR A 376 12.26 13.75 4.25
N ASN A 377 11.27 13.26 3.49
CA ASN A 377 9.92 13.83 3.51
C ASN A 377 9.08 13.28 4.66
N LYS A 378 9.04 11.95 4.83
CA LYS A 378 8.29 11.32 5.93
C LYS A 378 9.05 11.32 7.26
N LYS A 379 10.31 11.76 7.25
CA LYS A 379 11.18 11.86 8.44
C LYS A 379 11.19 10.56 9.25
N THR A 380 11.14 9.43 8.55
CA THR A 380 11.06 8.09 9.13
C THR A 380 12.42 7.40 9.01
N ARG A 381 12.76 6.58 10.00
CA ARG A 381 14.07 5.92 10.10
C ARG A 381 13.97 4.40 10.13
N LEU A 382 12.77 3.86 10.26
CA LEU A 382 12.51 2.43 10.19
C LEU A 382 11.66 2.16 8.95
N ALA A 383 12.17 1.32 8.05
CA ALA A 383 11.42 0.84 6.91
C ALA A 383 11.41 -0.69 6.88
N PHE A 384 10.23 -1.27 6.72
CA PHE A 384 10.09 -2.69 6.45
C PHE A 384 10.03 -2.91 4.93
N ILE A 385 10.98 -3.69 4.43
CA ILE A 385 11.03 -4.13 3.05
C ILE A 385 10.11 -5.36 2.93
N VAL A 386 9.01 -5.19 2.19
CA VAL A 386 7.91 -6.17 2.12
C VAL A 386 8.15 -7.27 1.09
N ASP A 387 9.29 -7.26 0.40
CA ASP A 387 9.70 -8.26 -0.57
C ASP A 387 9.49 -9.68 -0.03
N ASP A 388 8.97 -10.57 -0.88
CA ASP A 388 8.73 -11.98 -0.53
C ASP A 388 10.05 -12.67 -0.16
N ASN A 389 11.12 -12.34 -0.89
CA ASN A 389 12.47 -12.79 -0.62
C ASN A 389 13.50 -11.90 -1.31
N LEU A 390 14.00 -10.87 -0.60
CA LEU A 390 14.94 -9.89 -1.16
C LEU A 390 16.27 -10.51 -1.61
N VAL A 391 16.69 -11.62 -0.98
CA VAL A 391 18.06 -12.13 -1.10
C VAL A 391 18.28 -13.08 -2.27
N LEU A 392 17.27 -13.32 -3.12
CA LEU A 392 17.38 -14.28 -4.22
C LEU A 392 18.46 -13.93 -5.26
N ASP A 393 18.75 -12.64 -5.45
CA ASP A 393 19.85 -12.14 -6.30
C ASP A 393 20.88 -11.44 -5.42
N THR A 394 21.88 -12.21 -4.97
CA THR A 394 22.95 -11.75 -4.07
C THR A 394 23.67 -10.51 -4.62
N ASP A 395 24.04 -10.53 -5.89
CA ASP A 395 24.82 -9.45 -6.51
C ASP A 395 24.00 -8.17 -6.58
N ARG A 396 22.71 -8.26 -6.90
CA ARG A 396 21.81 -7.11 -6.84
C ARG A 396 21.67 -6.58 -5.42
N VAL A 397 21.55 -7.43 -4.41
CA VAL A 397 21.48 -6.98 -3.01
C VAL A 397 22.74 -6.21 -2.63
N ILE A 398 23.91 -6.66 -3.05
CA ILE A 398 25.17 -5.93 -2.83
C ILE A 398 25.13 -4.55 -3.51
N ARG A 399 24.73 -4.48 -4.79
CA ARG A 399 24.58 -3.19 -5.51
C ARG A 399 23.57 -2.25 -4.85
N LEU A 400 22.44 -2.78 -4.38
CA LEU A 400 21.44 -2.01 -3.64
C LEU A 400 22.02 -1.50 -2.30
N CYS A 401 22.75 -2.34 -1.57
CA CYS A 401 23.41 -1.94 -0.34
C CYS A 401 24.44 -0.84 -0.60
N ASP A 402 25.25 -0.95 -1.65
CA ASP A 402 26.23 0.08 -2.01
C ASP A 402 25.55 1.41 -2.35
N ALA A 403 24.45 1.39 -3.11
CA ALA A 403 23.65 2.58 -3.39
C ALA A 403 23.08 3.22 -2.10
N ILE A 404 22.57 2.42 -1.16
CA ILE A 404 22.07 2.91 0.13
C ILE A 404 23.20 3.51 0.98
N ILE A 405 24.38 2.88 0.99
CA ILE A 405 25.56 3.36 1.73
C ILE A 405 26.01 4.72 1.17
N GLN A 406 26.03 4.87 -0.15
CA GLN A 406 26.40 6.13 -0.82
C GLN A 406 25.50 7.31 -0.42
N GLN A 407 24.21 7.06 -0.15
CA GLN A 407 23.29 8.10 0.33
C GLN A 407 23.60 8.60 1.75
N GLY A 408 24.36 7.84 2.55
CA GLY A 408 24.80 8.28 3.87
C GLY A 408 23.67 8.43 4.91
N TYR A 409 22.57 7.68 4.77
CA TYR A 409 21.43 7.78 5.70
C TYR A 409 21.83 7.48 7.14
N ARG A 410 21.69 8.47 8.02
CA ARG A 410 22.03 8.31 9.44
C ARG A 410 20.90 7.62 10.19
N ARG A 411 21.26 6.57 10.95
CA ARG A 411 20.34 5.80 11.82
C ARG A 411 19.18 5.13 11.08
N LEU A 412 19.32 4.89 9.77
CA LEU A 412 18.37 4.09 9.01
C LEU A 412 18.36 2.65 9.56
N LYS A 413 17.17 2.08 9.70
CA LYS A 413 16.92 0.71 10.14
C LYS A 413 16.02 0.04 9.13
N LEU A 414 16.60 -0.88 8.36
CA LEU A 414 15.86 -1.72 7.42
C LEU A 414 15.55 -3.07 8.07
N VAL A 415 14.32 -3.51 7.88
CA VAL A 415 13.84 -4.85 8.26
C VAL A 415 13.42 -5.56 6.99
N VAL A 416 13.75 -6.84 6.85
CA VAL A 416 13.47 -7.59 5.61
C VAL A 416 13.14 -9.04 5.91
N GLN A 417 12.54 -9.73 4.94
CA GLN A 417 12.38 -11.19 4.94
C GLN A 417 13.44 -11.83 4.03
N ALA A 418 13.99 -12.96 4.46
CA ALA A 418 14.99 -13.70 3.70
C ALA A 418 14.86 -15.21 3.93
N ASP A 419 15.34 -16.00 2.97
CA ASP A 419 15.46 -17.44 3.16
C ASP A 419 16.80 -17.82 3.83
N SER A 420 16.76 -18.91 4.63
CA SER A 420 17.93 -19.37 5.37
C SER A 420 19.08 -19.83 4.47
N LEU A 421 18.79 -20.45 3.32
CA LEU A 421 19.81 -21.01 2.44
C LEU A 421 20.71 -19.90 1.88
N THR A 422 20.12 -18.86 1.28
CA THR A 422 20.90 -17.80 0.66
C THR A 422 21.67 -16.98 1.70
N MET A 423 21.08 -16.73 2.87
CA MET A 423 21.79 -16.06 3.96
C MET A 423 22.98 -16.88 4.45
N ALA A 424 22.83 -18.20 4.61
CA ALA A 424 23.88 -19.08 5.11
C ALA A 424 25.10 -19.21 4.19
N THR A 425 24.94 -18.96 2.89
CA THR A 425 25.99 -19.15 1.88
C THR A 425 26.64 -17.84 1.43
N ASN A 426 26.15 -16.67 1.88
CA ASN A 426 26.58 -15.36 1.37
C ASN A 426 26.96 -14.37 2.49
N GLU A 427 28.01 -14.65 3.26
CA GLU A 427 28.46 -13.74 4.32
C GLU A 427 28.83 -12.33 3.81
N GLY A 428 29.41 -12.23 2.60
CA GLY A 428 29.76 -10.95 1.98
C GLY A 428 28.55 -10.03 1.79
N MET A 429 27.42 -10.60 1.38
CA MET A 429 26.14 -9.89 1.25
C MET A 429 25.62 -9.47 2.63
N ILE A 430 25.64 -10.36 3.62
CA ILE A 430 25.19 -10.04 5.00
C ILE A 430 25.98 -8.86 5.58
N ARG A 431 27.30 -8.86 5.40
CA ARG A 431 28.16 -7.74 5.81
C ARG A 431 27.75 -6.43 5.14
N LYS A 432 27.45 -6.46 3.84
CA LYS A 432 26.97 -5.28 3.09
C LYS A 432 25.59 -4.81 3.55
N MET A 433 24.66 -5.74 3.81
CA MET A 433 23.36 -5.42 4.41
C MET A 433 23.52 -4.71 5.76
N ALA A 434 24.40 -5.21 6.64
CA ALA A 434 24.65 -4.58 7.92
C ALA A 434 25.16 -3.12 7.79
N GLN A 435 26.06 -2.89 6.83
CA GLN A 435 26.61 -1.56 6.51
C GLN A 435 25.53 -0.62 5.93
N ALA A 436 24.64 -1.12 5.08
CA ALA A 436 23.52 -0.37 4.50
C ALA A 436 22.38 -0.05 5.49
N GLY A 437 22.47 -0.56 6.73
CA GLY A 437 21.48 -0.24 7.76
C GLY A 437 20.39 -1.30 7.94
N PHE A 438 20.54 -2.50 7.38
CA PHE A 438 19.71 -3.63 7.76
C PHE A 438 19.99 -3.99 9.22
N LYS A 439 18.94 -4.01 10.05
CA LYS A 439 19.04 -4.26 11.49
C LYS A 439 18.31 -5.50 11.94
N SER A 440 17.33 -5.97 11.19
CA SER A 440 16.59 -7.19 11.48
C SER A 440 16.24 -7.95 10.21
N VAL A 441 16.28 -9.28 10.29
CA VAL A 441 15.82 -10.19 9.25
C VAL A 441 14.81 -11.17 9.83
N PHE A 442 13.67 -11.32 9.17
CA PHE A 442 12.79 -12.46 9.37
C PHE A 442 13.31 -13.62 8.52
N LEU A 443 13.61 -14.73 9.17
CA LEU A 443 14.22 -15.89 8.55
C LEU A 443 13.25 -17.05 8.55
N GLY A 444 12.85 -17.52 7.36
CA GLY A 444 11.95 -18.67 7.20
C GLY A 444 12.67 -19.99 7.47
N ILE A 445 12.50 -20.53 8.69
CA ILE A 445 13.02 -21.83 9.15
C ILE A 445 11.95 -22.92 8.95
N GLU A 446 10.69 -22.56 9.22
CA GLU A 446 9.47 -23.36 9.09
C GLU A 446 9.35 -24.56 10.03
N ASN A 447 10.33 -25.46 10.11
CA ASN A 447 10.26 -26.64 10.98
C ASN A 447 11.66 -27.25 11.21
N VAL A 448 11.81 -28.07 12.25
CA VAL A 448 13.07 -28.81 12.52
C VAL A 448 13.04 -30.26 12.05
N SER A 449 11.85 -30.83 11.84
CA SER A 449 11.68 -32.20 11.36
C SER A 449 12.04 -32.30 9.88
N LYS A 450 12.99 -33.18 9.56
CA LYS A 450 13.38 -33.46 8.17
C LYS A 450 12.19 -33.90 7.31
N THR A 451 11.28 -34.70 7.88
CA THR A 451 10.07 -35.17 7.20
C THR A 451 9.14 -34.00 6.85
N ASN A 452 8.84 -33.14 7.83
CA ASN A 452 7.99 -31.96 7.60
C ASN A 452 8.61 -31.01 6.58
N LEU A 453 9.94 -30.81 6.63
CA LEU A 453 10.67 -29.97 5.68
C LEU A 453 10.67 -30.54 4.27
N ALA A 454 10.72 -31.87 4.11
CA ALA A 454 10.57 -32.50 2.80
C ALA A 454 9.17 -32.23 2.22
N VAL A 455 8.11 -32.43 3.02
CA VAL A 455 6.72 -32.14 2.63
C VAL A 455 6.51 -30.65 2.30
N ALA A 456 7.15 -29.77 3.06
CA ALA A 456 7.09 -28.32 2.84
C ALA A 456 7.94 -27.85 1.64
N GLY A 457 8.79 -28.70 1.06
CA GLY A 457 9.72 -28.35 -0.03
C GLY A 457 10.89 -27.47 0.41
N LYS A 458 11.40 -27.66 1.64
CA LYS A 458 12.44 -26.84 2.28
C LYS A 458 13.77 -27.57 2.55
N GLY A 459 13.85 -28.88 2.34
CA GLY A 459 15.11 -29.64 2.37
C GLY A 459 15.92 -29.49 3.67
N ASN A 460 17.24 -29.32 3.57
CA ASN A 460 18.16 -29.21 4.71
C ASN A 460 18.20 -27.82 5.37
N ILE A 461 17.03 -27.21 5.60
CA ILE A 461 16.96 -25.82 6.08
C ILE A 461 17.58 -25.63 7.47
N VAL A 462 17.55 -26.65 8.33
CA VAL A 462 17.96 -26.54 9.74
C VAL A 462 19.45 -26.14 9.86
N GLU A 463 20.33 -26.77 9.09
CA GLU A 463 21.76 -26.44 9.08
C GLU A 463 22.00 -25.03 8.52
N TYR A 464 21.31 -24.67 7.44
CA TYR A 464 21.36 -23.32 6.90
C TYR A 464 20.85 -22.28 7.89
N SER A 465 19.78 -22.56 8.63
CA SER A 465 19.24 -21.64 9.64
C SER A 465 20.25 -21.39 10.75
N ARG A 466 20.92 -22.42 11.29
CA ARG A 466 21.99 -22.25 12.28
C ARG A 466 23.08 -21.31 11.77
N LYS A 467 23.59 -21.58 10.56
CA LYS A 467 24.66 -20.78 9.95
C LYS A 467 24.22 -19.36 9.64
N ALA A 468 23.04 -19.18 9.06
CA ALA A 468 22.47 -17.88 8.74
C ALA A 468 22.28 -17.02 10.00
N VAL A 469 21.78 -17.61 11.10
CA VAL A 469 21.62 -16.89 12.36
C VAL A 469 22.96 -16.43 12.91
N ALA A 470 23.95 -17.33 12.95
CA ALA A 470 25.30 -17.00 13.41
C ALA A 470 25.94 -15.87 12.56
N LEU A 471 25.81 -15.93 11.24
CA LEU A 471 26.33 -14.89 10.34
C LEU A 471 25.62 -13.54 10.51
N CYS A 472 24.29 -13.53 10.63
CA CYS A 472 23.54 -12.31 10.89
C CYS A 472 23.99 -11.66 12.21
N GLN A 473 24.08 -12.45 13.28
CA GLN A 473 24.47 -11.96 14.60
C GLN A 473 25.91 -11.44 14.62
N LYS A 474 26.84 -12.14 13.96
CA LYS A 474 28.23 -11.72 13.77
C LYS A 474 28.33 -10.30 13.18
N HIS A 475 27.46 -9.96 12.23
CA HIS A 475 27.42 -8.65 11.57
C HIS A 475 26.42 -7.66 12.19
N GLY A 476 25.84 -7.98 13.35
CA GLY A 476 24.93 -7.07 14.04
C GLY A 476 23.57 -6.91 13.34
N ILE A 477 23.04 -7.99 12.76
CA ILE A 477 21.66 -8.10 12.28
C ILE A 477 20.89 -9.02 13.23
N MET A 478 19.77 -8.55 13.77
CA MET A 478 18.88 -9.35 14.63
C MET A 478 18.11 -10.36 13.79
N VAL A 479 17.87 -11.55 14.34
CA VAL A 479 17.11 -12.60 13.64
C VAL A 479 15.77 -12.85 14.32
N ILE A 480 14.70 -12.76 13.53
CA ILE A 480 13.36 -13.21 13.89
C ILE A 480 13.16 -14.58 13.24
N GLY A 481 13.19 -15.65 14.04
CA GLY A 481 13.04 -17.01 13.55
C GLY A 481 11.57 -17.38 13.30
N GLY A 482 11.25 -17.73 12.04
CA GLY A 482 9.92 -18.15 11.61
C GLY A 482 9.72 -19.65 11.69
N LEU A 483 8.72 -20.13 12.44
CA LEU A 483 8.34 -21.56 12.51
C LEU A 483 6.84 -21.78 12.29
N ILE A 484 6.51 -22.93 11.72
CA ILE A 484 5.16 -23.42 11.43
C ILE A 484 4.96 -24.75 12.16
N PHE A 485 3.86 -24.84 12.90
CA PHE A 485 3.48 -25.98 13.74
C PHE A 485 2.21 -26.64 13.22
N GLY A 486 2.00 -27.92 13.52
CA GLY A 486 0.76 -28.64 13.17
C GLY A 486 0.83 -29.32 11.81
N PHE A 487 2.00 -29.81 11.42
CA PHE A 487 2.13 -30.74 10.30
C PHE A 487 1.47 -32.09 10.62
N PRO A 488 1.14 -32.93 9.61
CA PRO A 488 0.37 -34.17 9.80
C PRO A 488 0.88 -35.09 10.91
N ASP A 489 2.20 -35.18 11.10
CA ASP A 489 2.86 -36.07 12.06
C ASP A 489 3.37 -35.34 13.31
N ASP A 490 3.03 -34.05 13.49
CA ASP A 490 3.42 -33.33 14.70
C ASP A 490 2.65 -33.88 15.91
N ASP A 491 3.41 -34.29 16.93
CA ASP A 491 2.94 -34.59 18.28
C ASP A 491 3.41 -33.50 19.27
N GLU A 492 3.20 -33.71 20.57
CA GLU A 492 3.65 -32.76 21.59
C GLU A 492 5.19 -32.61 21.62
N THR A 493 5.92 -33.70 21.38
CA THR A 493 7.39 -33.70 21.34
C THR A 493 7.90 -32.81 20.21
N ALA A 494 7.33 -32.93 19.01
CA ALA A 494 7.67 -32.12 17.85
C ALA A 494 7.44 -30.61 18.11
N ILE A 495 6.35 -30.25 18.81
CA ILE A 495 6.09 -28.86 19.21
C ILE A 495 7.20 -28.35 20.14
N ILE A 496 7.58 -29.14 21.15
CA ILE A 496 8.64 -28.78 22.10
C ILE A 496 9.99 -28.61 21.38
N GLU A 497 10.35 -29.54 20.50
CA GLU A 497 11.60 -29.50 19.74
C GLU A 497 11.72 -28.26 18.85
N ASN A 498 10.65 -27.89 18.16
CA ASN A 498 10.60 -26.67 17.36
C ASN A 498 10.87 -25.41 18.22
N TYR A 499 10.26 -25.29 19.40
CA TYR A 499 10.55 -24.18 20.31
C TYR A 499 11.96 -24.22 20.90
N ARG A 500 12.48 -25.40 21.25
CA ARG A 500 13.85 -25.56 21.76
C ARG A 500 14.88 -25.13 20.73
N PHE A 501 14.64 -25.42 19.45
CA PHE A 501 15.55 -25.03 18.37
C PHE A 501 15.74 -23.52 18.26
N LEU A 502 14.68 -22.71 18.41
CA LEU A 502 14.81 -21.25 18.43
C LEU A 502 15.73 -20.75 19.57
N LYS A 503 15.71 -21.44 20.72
CA LYS A 503 16.64 -21.16 21.83
C LYS A 503 18.06 -21.62 21.50
N GLU A 504 18.22 -22.82 20.95
CA GLU A 504 19.51 -23.39 20.56
C GLU A 504 20.28 -22.46 19.61
N ILE A 505 19.59 -21.93 18.59
CA ILE A 505 20.19 -21.02 17.62
C ILE A 505 20.30 -19.57 18.13
N ASN A 506 19.87 -19.30 19.36
CA ASN A 506 19.82 -17.97 19.96
C ASN A 506 19.07 -16.95 19.09
N ALA A 507 17.92 -17.32 18.50
CA ALA A 507 17.11 -16.36 17.74
C ALA A 507 16.71 -15.17 18.64
N ASP A 508 16.85 -13.93 18.14
CA ASP A 508 16.58 -12.72 18.94
C ASP A 508 15.08 -12.54 19.22
N ALA A 509 14.24 -13.04 18.32
CA ALA A 509 12.79 -13.10 18.46
C ALA A 509 12.21 -14.31 17.71
N ALA A 510 10.99 -14.70 18.07
CA ALA A 510 10.26 -15.80 17.46
C ALA A 510 8.98 -15.29 16.79
N TYR A 511 8.73 -15.76 15.57
CA TYR A 511 7.46 -15.62 14.88
C TYR A 511 6.93 -17.01 14.55
N CYS A 512 5.93 -17.46 15.31
CA CYS A 512 5.44 -18.82 15.22
C CYS A 512 3.99 -18.82 14.75
N GLN A 513 3.68 -19.69 13.81
CA GLN A 513 2.35 -19.86 13.25
C GLN A 513 1.91 -21.32 13.32
N ILE A 514 0.60 -21.53 13.34
CA ILE A 514 0.00 -22.84 13.10
C ILE A 514 -0.25 -22.97 11.59
N LEU A 515 0.05 -24.14 11.05
CA LEU A 515 -0.13 -24.48 9.66
C LEU A 515 -1.55 -24.13 9.22
N THR A 516 -1.63 -23.17 8.32
CA THR A 516 -2.89 -22.65 7.80
C THR A 516 -3.05 -23.14 6.37
N PRO A 517 -4.07 -23.97 6.07
CA PRO A 517 -4.25 -24.57 4.76
C PRO A 517 -4.89 -23.56 3.79
N TYR A 518 -4.15 -22.52 3.40
CA TYR A 518 -4.66 -21.43 2.58
C TYR A 518 -5.29 -21.92 1.26
N PRO A 519 -6.37 -21.26 0.78
CA PRO A 519 -7.04 -21.64 -0.46
C PRO A 519 -6.07 -21.86 -1.62
N LYS A 520 -6.35 -22.91 -2.41
CA LYS A 520 -5.62 -23.28 -3.63
C LYS A 520 -4.14 -23.66 -3.43
N THR A 521 -3.62 -23.74 -2.21
CA THR A 521 -2.25 -24.26 -1.97
C THR A 521 -2.21 -25.78 -2.10
N GLY A 522 -1.09 -26.35 -2.55
CA GLY A 522 -0.96 -27.81 -2.63
C GLY A 522 -0.91 -28.46 -1.25
N MET A 523 -0.41 -27.74 -0.23
CA MET A 523 -0.53 -28.17 1.16
C MET A 523 -1.99 -28.31 1.60
N ARG A 524 -2.87 -27.36 1.21
CA ARG A 524 -4.30 -27.46 1.53
C ARG A 524 -4.92 -28.70 0.89
N GLU A 525 -4.68 -28.91 -0.39
CA GLU A 525 -5.20 -30.08 -1.12
C GLU A 525 -4.80 -31.38 -0.42
N GLN A 526 -3.50 -31.56 -0.16
CA GLN A 526 -2.99 -32.73 0.56
C GLN A 526 -3.64 -32.92 1.94
N LEU A 527 -3.81 -31.85 2.73
CA LEU A 527 -4.43 -31.95 4.04
C LEU A 527 -5.93 -32.23 3.98
N MET A 528 -6.62 -31.76 2.94
CA MET A 528 -8.04 -32.05 2.70
C MET A 528 -8.22 -33.53 2.36
N ASP A 529 -7.41 -34.06 1.46
CA ASP A 529 -7.44 -35.47 1.04
C ASP A 529 -7.19 -36.43 2.21
N GLN A 530 -6.35 -36.01 3.16
CA GLN A 530 -6.05 -36.76 4.38
C GLN A 530 -7.10 -36.55 5.49
N GLY A 531 -8.13 -35.72 5.27
CA GLY A 531 -9.14 -35.40 6.29
C GLY A 531 -8.58 -34.66 7.51
N LEU A 532 -7.49 -33.90 7.34
CA LEU A 532 -6.78 -33.20 8.42
C LEU A 532 -7.18 -31.72 8.56
N VAL A 533 -7.84 -31.14 7.57
CA VAL A 533 -8.42 -29.79 7.69
C VAL A 533 -9.69 -29.85 8.55
N THR A 534 -9.72 -29.09 9.65
CA THR A 534 -10.83 -29.12 10.62
C THR A 534 -11.85 -28.02 10.38
N ASN A 535 -11.47 -27.00 9.61
CA ASN A 535 -12.33 -25.89 9.25
C ASN A 535 -12.06 -25.48 7.79
N ALA A 536 -12.75 -26.11 6.84
CA ALA A 536 -12.50 -25.88 5.42
C ALA A 536 -13.08 -24.56 4.88
N LEU A 537 -14.16 -24.05 5.49
CA LEU A 537 -14.97 -22.96 4.93
C LEU A 537 -14.90 -21.65 5.72
N ASP A 538 -14.69 -21.68 7.03
CA ASP A 538 -14.57 -20.47 7.83
C ASP A 538 -13.14 -19.91 7.76
N LEU A 539 -12.90 -19.10 6.73
CA LEU A 539 -11.61 -18.49 6.50
C LEU A 539 -11.23 -17.43 7.55
N LYS A 540 -12.14 -16.96 8.43
CA LYS A 540 -11.84 -15.90 9.43
C LYS A 540 -10.68 -16.29 10.36
N LYS A 541 -10.50 -17.58 10.59
CA LYS A 541 -9.42 -18.15 11.42
C LYS A 541 -8.11 -18.38 10.66
N TYR A 542 -8.05 -18.13 9.35
CA TYR A 542 -6.88 -18.40 8.51
C TYR A 542 -5.85 -17.26 8.58
N ASN A 543 -5.39 -16.93 9.78
CA ASN A 543 -4.43 -15.86 10.04
C ASN A 543 -3.09 -16.37 10.62
N GLY A 544 -2.87 -17.69 10.62
CA GLY A 544 -1.67 -18.32 11.17
C GLY A 544 -1.67 -18.50 12.69
N LEU A 545 -2.70 -18.05 13.42
CA LEU A 545 -2.75 -18.14 14.89
C LEU A 545 -3.79 -19.12 15.42
N TRP A 546 -4.62 -19.65 14.53
CA TRP A 546 -5.65 -20.64 14.85
C TRP A 546 -5.30 -21.99 14.22
N ALA A 547 -5.54 -23.05 14.97
CA ALA A 547 -5.51 -24.42 14.47
C ALA A 547 -6.72 -24.65 13.56
N ASN A 548 -6.46 -24.58 12.25
CA ASN A 548 -7.42 -24.93 11.20
C ASN A 548 -7.21 -26.38 10.71
N VAL A 549 -6.35 -27.12 11.41
CA VAL A 549 -5.94 -28.49 11.11
C VAL A 549 -5.89 -29.31 12.41
N LYS A 550 -6.02 -30.62 12.26
CA LYS A 550 -5.61 -31.62 13.25
C LYS A 550 -4.39 -32.37 12.72
N THR A 551 -3.62 -32.97 13.62
CA THR A 551 -2.56 -33.91 13.24
C THR A 551 -3.09 -35.34 13.38
N ARG A 552 -2.29 -36.34 13.02
CA ARG A 552 -2.62 -37.75 13.30
C ARG A 552 -2.57 -38.08 14.79
N HIS A 553 -1.94 -37.23 15.59
CA HIS A 553 -1.71 -37.43 17.02
C HIS A 553 -2.52 -36.48 17.90
N LEU A 554 -2.89 -35.30 17.39
CA LEU A 554 -3.50 -34.22 18.16
C LEU A 554 -4.78 -33.71 17.47
N SER A 555 -5.84 -33.52 18.26
CA SER A 555 -6.99 -32.72 17.82
C SER A 555 -6.60 -31.25 17.61
N ALA A 556 -7.40 -30.49 16.86
CA ALA A 556 -7.14 -29.06 16.65
C ALA A 556 -7.06 -28.27 17.97
N ASP A 557 -7.97 -28.55 18.91
CA ASP A 557 -8.00 -27.88 20.21
C ASP A 557 -6.77 -28.21 21.05
N LYS A 558 -6.33 -29.48 21.02
CA LYS A 558 -5.12 -29.90 21.74
C LYS A 558 -3.87 -29.29 21.10
N LEU A 559 -3.79 -29.25 19.76
CA LEU A 559 -2.73 -28.58 19.02
C LEU A 559 -2.67 -27.08 19.37
N GLN A 560 -3.80 -26.37 19.34
CA GLN A 560 -3.87 -24.96 19.71
C GLN A 560 -3.39 -24.72 21.14
N TYR A 561 -3.83 -25.56 22.09
CA TYR A 561 -3.42 -25.48 23.48
C TYR A 561 -1.92 -25.72 23.65
N LEU A 562 -1.38 -26.78 23.07
CA LEU A 562 0.04 -27.13 23.19
C LEU A 562 0.95 -26.12 22.51
N PHE A 563 0.55 -25.59 21.35
CA PHE A 563 1.24 -24.48 20.69
C PHE A 563 1.35 -23.28 21.64
N TRP A 564 0.23 -22.85 22.23
CA TRP A 564 0.24 -21.76 23.19
C TRP A 564 1.05 -22.09 24.46
N TYR A 565 0.81 -23.26 25.07
CA TYR A 565 1.39 -23.67 26.35
C TYR A 565 2.92 -23.77 26.25
N HIS A 566 3.43 -24.48 25.24
CA HIS A 566 4.87 -24.65 25.07
C HIS A 566 5.58 -23.38 24.62
N ARG A 567 4.87 -22.42 23.99
CA ARG A 567 5.41 -21.07 23.83
C ARG A 567 5.71 -20.42 25.19
N GLN A 568 4.83 -20.59 26.18
CA GLN A 568 5.02 -19.99 27.52
C GLN A 568 6.03 -20.75 28.38
N THR A 569 6.17 -22.06 28.21
CA THR A 569 7.02 -22.90 29.08
C THR A 569 8.40 -23.19 28.46
N VAL A 570 8.45 -23.40 27.14
CA VAL A 570 9.68 -23.72 26.41
C VAL A 570 10.39 -22.47 25.94
N LEU A 571 9.74 -21.54 25.22
CA LEU A 571 10.37 -20.25 24.92
C LEU A 571 10.44 -19.38 26.18
N GLY A 572 9.30 -19.24 26.85
CA GLY A 572 9.20 -18.53 28.10
C GLY A 572 9.43 -17.03 27.96
N TRP A 573 9.90 -16.44 29.05
CA TRP A 573 10.14 -15.00 29.12
C TRP A 573 11.30 -14.60 28.21
N TRP A 574 11.14 -13.49 27.51
CA TRP A 574 12.20 -12.95 26.68
C TRP A 574 13.44 -12.61 27.52
N ASP A 575 14.57 -13.17 27.12
CA ASP A 575 15.87 -12.91 27.69
C ASP A 575 16.73 -12.08 26.73
N PRO A 576 17.32 -10.96 27.18
CA PRO A 576 18.16 -10.14 26.31
C PRO A 576 19.34 -10.95 25.78
N SER A 577 19.49 -10.96 24.45
CA SER A 577 20.67 -11.55 23.80
C SER A 577 21.95 -10.85 24.27
N ALA A 578 23.11 -11.50 24.13
CA ALA A 578 24.40 -10.93 24.51
C ALA A 578 24.62 -9.53 23.89
N ARG A 579 24.15 -9.36 22.65
CA ARG A 579 24.12 -8.08 21.96
C ARG A 579 23.23 -7.05 22.64
N ALA A 580 21.98 -7.39 22.95
CA ALA A 580 21.05 -6.48 23.61
C ALA A 580 21.62 -6.00 24.96
N LYS A 581 22.24 -6.90 25.73
CA LYS A 581 22.96 -6.58 26.97
C LYS A 581 24.14 -5.63 26.70
N GLY A 582 24.90 -5.86 25.64
CA GLY A 582 26.03 -5.02 25.25
C GLY A 582 25.63 -3.59 24.87
N THR A 583 24.62 -3.42 24.01
CA THR A 583 24.18 -2.09 23.52
C THR A 583 23.22 -1.37 24.45
N GLY A 584 22.67 -2.07 25.45
CA GLY A 584 21.51 -1.64 26.22
C GLY A 584 21.62 -1.83 27.72
N LYS A 585 22.85 -1.88 28.28
CA LYS A 585 23.15 -2.30 29.66
C LYS A 585 22.15 -1.82 30.71
N LEU A 586 21.83 -0.52 30.73
CA LEU A 586 20.90 0.07 31.70
C LEU A 586 19.48 -0.49 31.56
N TRP A 587 18.87 -0.43 30.38
CA TRP A 587 17.50 -0.89 30.20
C TRP A 587 17.41 -2.42 30.30
N THR A 588 18.41 -3.16 29.82
CA THR A 588 18.43 -4.62 29.96
C THR A 588 18.63 -5.04 31.41
N GLY A 589 19.39 -4.28 32.20
CA GLY A 589 19.51 -4.48 33.64
C GLY A 589 18.18 -4.24 34.34
N ILE A 590 17.52 -3.11 34.05
CA ILE A 590 16.18 -2.79 34.56
C ILE A 590 15.16 -3.88 34.18
N TRP A 591 15.16 -4.35 32.94
CA TRP A 591 14.31 -5.47 32.51
C TRP A 591 14.62 -6.74 33.31
N THR A 592 15.88 -7.15 33.38
CA THR A 592 16.30 -8.43 33.95
C THR A 592 16.10 -8.52 35.47
N TYR A 593 16.42 -7.43 36.19
CA TYR A 593 16.45 -7.45 37.65
C TYR A 593 15.21 -6.80 38.31
N MET A 594 14.37 -6.09 37.55
CA MET A 594 13.19 -5.40 38.10
C MET A 594 11.89 -5.82 37.41
N PHE A 595 11.70 -5.47 36.12
CA PHE A 595 10.42 -5.71 35.44
C PHE A 595 10.12 -7.19 35.23
N LYS A 596 11.09 -7.98 34.74
CA LYS A 596 10.90 -9.42 34.51
C LYS A 596 10.51 -10.15 35.80
N PRO A 597 11.21 -10.00 36.94
CA PRO A 597 10.79 -10.61 38.22
C PRO A 597 9.40 -10.19 38.67
N LEU A 598 9.04 -8.91 38.53
CA LEU A 598 7.70 -8.41 38.89
C LEU A 598 6.61 -9.05 38.02
N LEU A 599 6.81 -9.08 36.71
CA LEU A 599 5.89 -9.73 35.76
C LEU A 599 5.79 -11.24 36.02
N GLN A 600 6.90 -11.89 36.35
CA GLN A 600 6.93 -13.31 36.73
C GLN A 600 6.13 -13.56 38.01
N GLN A 601 6.26 -12.70 39.02
CA GLN A 601 5.49 -12.81 40.26
C GLN A 601 3.99 -12.59 40.01
N GLN A 602 3.64 -11.59 39.20
CA GLN A 602 2.25 -11.34 38.80
C GLN A 602 1.69 -12.55 38.03
N HIS A 603 2.44 -13.08 37.06
CA HIS A 603 2.05 -14.25 36.30
C HIS A 603 1.89 -15.48 37.20
N ALA A 604 2.79 -15.71 38.16
CA ALA A 604 2.68 -16.81 39.12
C ALA A 604 1.41 -16.70 39.98
N ARG A 605 1.02 -15.48 40.40
CA ARG A 605 -0.25 -15.26 41.11
C ARG A 605 -1.46 -15.57 40.24
N VAL A 606 -1.45 -15.14 38.98
CA VAL A 606 -2.53 -15.45 38.02
C VAL A 606 -2.60 -16.96 37.76
N LEU A 607 -1.45 -17.62 37.57
CA LEU A 607 -1.34 -19.06 37.38
C LEU A 607 -1.87 -19.84 38.58
N LYS A 608 -1.54 -19.42 39.81
CA LYS A 608 -2.09 -20.02 41.04
C LYS A 608 -3.61 -19.87 41.13
N LYS A 609 -4.17 -18.76 40.64
CA LYS A 609 -5.61 -18.46 40.70
C LYS A 609 -6.42 -19.18 39.63
N LYS A 610 -5.93 -19.21 38.39
CA LYS A 610 -6.70 -19.66 37.21
C LYS A 610 -6.23 -21.01 36.64
N GLY A 611 -5.03 -21.46 36.98
CA GLY A 611 -4.37 -22.56 36.27
C GLY A 611 -4.04 -22.22 34.82
N TRP A 612 -3.33 -23.12 34.14
CA TRP A 612 -2.99 -22.94 32.72
C TRP A 612 -4.23 -22.90 31.82
N GLU A 613 -5.20 -23.77 32.06
CA GLU A 613 -6.45 -23.80 31.29
C GLU A 613 -7.26 -22.52 31.42
N GLY A 614 -7.36 -21.94 32.63
CA GLY A 614 -8.07 -20.69 32.83
C GLY A 614 -7.41 -19.52 32.11
N ILE A 615 -6.08 -19.43 32.14
CA ILE A 615 -5.33 -18.40 31.38
C ILE A 615 -5.52 -18.61 29.88
N TYR A 616 -5.43 -19.86 29.40
CA TYR A 616 -5.64 -20.18 27.99
C TYR A 616 -7.02 -19.75 27.50
N LYS A 617 -8.08 -20.00 28.29
CA LYS A 617 -9.44 -19.55 27.97
C LYS A 617 -9.54 -18.04 27.84
N ASP A 618 -8.88 -17.27 28.72
CA ASP A 618 -8.85 -15.81 28.60
C ASP A 618 -8.15 -15.37 27.30
N VAL A 619 -7.03 -15.99 26.95
CA VAL A 619 -6.26 -15.69 25.72
C VAL A 619 -7.07 -15.99 24.47
N LEU A 620 -7.74 -17.15 24.42
CA LEU A 620 -8.61 -17.50 23.30
C LEU A 620 -9.76 -16.51 23.17
N LYS A 621 -10.41 -16.14 24.28
CA LYS A 621 -11.49 -15.15 24.28
C LYS A 621 -11.02 -13.82 23.70
N GLU A 622 -9.86 -13.31 24.14
CA GLU A 622 -9.28 -12.09 23.57
C GLU A 622 -9.00 -12.23 22.06
N GLN A 623 -8.50 -13.39 21.62
CA GLN A 623 -8.23 -13.65 20.21
C GLN A 623 -9.52 -13.73 19.36
N GLU A 624 -10.61 -14.29 19.89
CA GLU A 624 -11.92 -14.33 19.23
C GLU A 624 -12.54 -12.94 19.11
N GLU A 625 -12.48 -12.16 20.19
CA GLU A 625 -13.03 -10.81 20.24
C GLU A 625 -12.20 -9.80 19.43
N MET A 626 -10.93 -10.12 19.12
CA MET A 626 -9.97 -9.18 18.54
C MET A 626 -10.50 -8.48 17.28
N ASN A 627 -11.02 -9.23 16.32
CA ASN A 627 -11.54 -8.71 15.05
C ASN A 627 -13.07 -8.67 15.02
N THR A 628 -13.68 -8.46 16.18
CA THR A 628 -15.10 -8.12 16.26
C THR A 628 -15.26 -6.61 16.11
N PHE A 629 -16.16 -6.22 15.22
CA PHE A 629 -16.41 -4.82 14.91
C PHE A 629 -17.90 -4.53 15.12
N GLU A 630 -18.23 -3.96 16.28
CA GLU A 630 -19.61 -3.61 16.60
C GLU A 630 -20.19 -2.63 15.56
N GLY A 631 -21.41 -2.93 15.10
CA GLY A 631 -22.15 -2.09 14.17
C GLY A 631 -21.78 -2.18 12.70
N LEU A 632 -20.85 -3.07 12.31
CA LEU A 632 -20.57 -3.42 10.91
C LEU A 632 -21.49 -4.50 10.36
#